data_AF-A0A5B6Z5C0-F1
#
_entry.id   AF-A0A5B6Z5C0-F1
#
_cell.length_a   1.000
_cell.length_b   1.000
_cell.length_c   1.000
_cell.angle_alpha   90.00
_cell.angle_beta   90.00
_cell.angle_gamma   90.00
#
_symmetry.space_group_name_H-M   'P 1'
#
loop_
_entity.id
_entity.type
_entity.pdbx_description
1 polymer ?
#
loop_
_entity_poly.entity_id
_entity_poly.type
_entity_poly.pdbx_seq_one_letter_code
_entity_poly.pdbx_strand_id
1 'polypeptide(L)'
;FAESHCPLSLSLSLYTVSLSNPLFGFVDRTNHLFPPMTLLTTPPLDQEDEEMLVPHSEFVEGPQPIEGPQPMEIAQAETASTVENQQVDEPQTSRFTWTIENFSRLNTKKLYSETFIVGGYKWRVLIFPKGNNVEHLSMYLDVADSTTLPYGWSRYAQFSLAVVNQIHSKFTIRKDTQHQFNARESDWGFTSFMPLSDLYDPSKGFIVNDTCIVEAEVAVRKVIDYWSYDSKKETGYVGLKNQGATCYMNSLLQTLYHIPYFRKAVYHMPTTENDMPSGSIPLALQSLFYKLQYNDTSVATKELTKSFGWDTYDSFMQHDVQELNRVLCEKLEDKMKGTVVEGTIQQLFEGHHMNYIECINVDFKSTRKESFYDLQLDVKGCRDVYASFDKYVEVERLEGDNKYHAEQHGLQDAKKGVLFIDFPPVLQLQLKRFEYDFMRDTMVKINDRYEFPLQLNLDRENGKYLSPDADRSVRNLYTLHSVLVHSGGVHGGHYYAFIRPTLSDQWFKFDDERVTKEDMKRALEEQYGGEEELPQTNPGFNNTPFKFTKYSNAYMLVYIRESDKEKIICNVDEKDIAEHLRIRLKKEQEEKEDKRRYKAQAHLYTIIKVARDEDLAEQIGKDIYFDLVDHDKVRSFRIQKQMPFNLQCSFSVFGFGQRGKTILIVPIGH
;
A
#
# COMPACT_ATOMS: atom_id res chain seq x y z
N PHE A 1 -70.45 -4.37 43.58
CA PHE A 1 -70.24 -3.42 44.69
C PHE A 1 -68.74 -3.17 44.81
N ALA A 2 -68.13 -2.06 44.41
CA ALA A 2 -68.54 -0.84 43.73
C ALA A 2 -67.28 -0.27 43.06
N GLU A 3 -67.40 0.09 41.78
CA GLU A 3 -66.92 1.34 41.14
C GLU A 3 -65.61 1.99 41.67
N SER A 4 -64.63 2.36 40.83
CA SER A 4 -64.84 3.30 39.73
C SER A 4 -63.57 3.55 38.90
N HIS A 5 -63.82 3.79 37.60
CA HIS A 5 -63.11 4.59 36.61
C HIS A 5 -61.78 4.16 35.96
N CYS A 6 -61.76 4.46 34.67
CA CYS A 6 -60.99 3.94 33.53
C CYS A 6 -60.41 5.18 32.77
N PRO A 7 -59.93 5.08 31.52
CA PRO A 7 -58.54 4.90 31.06
C PRO A 7 -58.01 6.13 30.29
N LEU A 8 -56.75 6.11 29.77
CA LEU A 8 -56.41 6.40 28.36
C LEU A 8 -54.90 6.51 28.07
N SER A 9 -54.60 6.17 26.81
CA SER A 9 -53.36 6.13 26.04
C SER A 9 -52.47 7.38 26.06
N LEU A 10 -51.17 7.22 25.78
CA LEU A 10 -50.41 8.17 24.95
C LEU A 10 -49.13 7.58 24.33
N SER A 11 -48.97 7.89 23.05
CA SER A 11 -47.82 7.69 22.17
C SER A 11 -46.56 8.42 22.66
N LEU A 12 -45.38 7.83 22.46
CA LEU A 12 -44.10 8.56 22.56
C LEU A 12 -43.49 8.81 21.18
N SER A 13 -43.30 10.09 20.88
CA SER A 13 -42.60 10.64 19.72
C SER A 13 -41.09 10.70 19.95
N LEU A 14 -40.32 10.42 18.91
CA LEU A 14 -38.87 10.62 18.79
C LEU A 14 -38.52 12.12 18.76
N TYR A 15 -37.54 12.53 19.57
CA TYR A 15 -36.90 13.84 19.49
C TYR A 15 -35.46 13.70 18.99
N THR A 16 -35.17 14.29 17.82
CA THR A 16 -33.85 14.69 17.34
C THR A 16 -33.47 16.05 17.93
N VAL A 17 -32.24 16.18 18.44
CA VAL A 17 -31.66 17.48 18.82
C VAL A 17 -30.36 17.70 18.05
N SER A 18 -30.39 18.73 17.21
CA SER A 18 -29.26 19.40 16.56
C SER A 18 -28.81 20.55 17.45
N LEU A 19 -27.50 20.74 17.66
CA LEU A 19 -26.97 21.99 18.22
C LEU A 19 -25.69 22.44 17.50
N SER A 20 -25.77 23.70 17.09
CA SER A 20 -24.86 24.54 16.35
C SER A 20 -23.99 25.43 17.25
N ASN A 21 -22.86 25.90 16.71
CA ASN A 21 -21.94 26.93 17.23
C ASN A 21 -22.60 28.17 17.85
N PRO A 22 -21.85 28.89 18.72
CA PRO A 22 -21.60 30.31 18.44
C PRO A 22 -20.17 30.82 18.77
N LEU A 23 -19.81 31.90 18.08
CA LEU A 23 -18.66 32.82 18.27
C LEU A 23 -18.97 33.89 19.34
N PHE A 24 -17.96 34.33 20.12
CA PHE A 24 -17.61 35.75 20.41
C PHE A 24 -16.39 35.83 21.36
N GLY A 25 -15.54 36.85 21.22
CA GLY A 25 -14.21 36.94 21.87
C GLY A 25 -13.95 38.08 22.88
N PHE A 26 -12.67 38.12 23.31
CA PHE A 26 -11.87 39.15 24.01
C PHE A 26 -12.14 39.49 25.50
N VAL A 27 -11.15 39.29 26.39
CA VAL A 27 -10.17 40.29 26.94
C VAL A 27 -9.31 39.67 28.08
N ASP A 28 -8.02 40.06 28.09
CA ASP A 28 -6.88 39.84 29.02
C ASP A 28 -7.09 39.84 30.56
N ARG A 29 -6.34 38.99 31.29
CA ARG A 29 -5.26 39.35 32.27
C ARG A 29 -4.85 38.23 33.27
N THR A 30 -3.55 37.90 33.24
CA THR A 30 -2.59 37.63 34.34
C THR A 30 -2.80 36.57 35.46
N ASN A 31 -1.87 35.60 35.45
CA ASN A 31 -1.03 35.05 36.53
C ASN A 31 -1.58 34.27 37.76
N HIS A 32 -0.92 33.12 37.93
CA HIS A 32 -0.51 32.41 39.16
C HIS A 32 -1.34 31.25 39.74
N LEU A 33 -0.59 30.15 39.95
CA LEU A 33 -0.63 29.11 40.99
C LEU A 33 -1.41 27.81 40.72
N PHE A 34 -0.63 26.75 40.50
CA PHE A 34 -0.99 25.33 40.66
C PHE A 34 -1.34 24.99 42.12
N PRO A 35 -2.28 24.06 42.33
CA PRO A 35 -2.02 22.87 43.16
C PRO A 35 -2.60 21.56 42.56
N PRO A 36 -2.35 20.38 43.16
CA PRO A 36 -2.18 19.11 42.44
C PRO A 36 -3.49 18.30 42.28
N MET A 37 -3.58 17.50 41.21
CA MET A 37 -4.62 16.46 41.09
C MET A 37 -4.01 15.08 40.87
N THR A 38 -4.41 14.23 41.80
CA THR A 38 -4.42 12.79 41.96
C THR A 38 -4.53 11.97 40.67
N LEU A 39 -3.70 10.92 40.62
CA LEU A 39 -3.67 9.83 39.65
C LEU A 39 -5.05 9.20 39.41
N LEU A 40 -5.50 9.21 38.15
CA LEU A 40 -6.44 8.25 37.60
C LEU A 40 -5.69 7.42 36.54
N THR A 41 -5.21 6.26 36.97
CA THR A 41 -4.73 5.19 36.12
C THR A 41 -5.89 4.64 35.30
N THR A 42 -5.90 4.93 34.00
CA THR A 42 -6.66 4.19 32.98
C THR A 42 -5.87 2.93 32.61
N PRO A 43 -6.51 1.76 32.47
CA PRO A 43 -5.81 0.55 32.03
C PRO A 43 -5.46 0.65 30.53
N PRO A 44 -4.34 0.06 30.09
CA PRO A 44 -3.99 0.03 28.68
C PRO A 44 -4.97 -0.87 27.90
N LEU A 45 -5.54 -0.32 26.83
CA LEU A 45 -6.27 -1.06 25.81
C LEU A 45 -5.26 -1.83 24.95
N ASP A 46 -4.92 -3.05 25.38
CA ASP A 46 -4.31 -4.04 24.49
C ASP A 46 -5.40 -4.55 23.53
N GLN A 47 -5.55 -3.89 22.38
CA GLN A 47 -6.22 -4.48 21.22
C GLN A 47 -5.24 -5.45 20.55
N GLU A 48 -5.26 -6.72 20.97
CA GLU A 48 -4.76 -7.80 20.12
C GLU A 48 -5.75 -7.98 18.95
N ASP A 49 -5.26 -7.78 17.72
CA ASP A 49 -6.00 -7.94 16.47
C ASP A 49 -6.69 -9.33 16.38
N GLU A 50 -8.02 -9.33 16.30
CA GLU A 50 -8.82 -10.51 15.91
C GLU A 50 -8.73 -10.71 14.39
N GLU A 51 -7.89 -11.64 13.93
CA GLU A 51 -7.99 -12.20 12.57
C GLU A 51 -9.30 -13.02 12.46
N MET A 52 -10.33 -12.47 11.81
CA MET A 52 -11.53 -13.21 11.45
C MET A 52 -11.25 -14.20 10.31
N LEU A 53 -11.19 -15.48 10.63
CA LEU A 53 -11.18 -16.58 9.65
C LEU A 53 -12.61 -17.05 9.38
N VAL A 54 -13.08 -16.89 8.14
CA VAL A 54 -14.37 -17.43 7.65
C VAL A 54 -14.12 -18.81 7.01
N PRO A 55 -15.00 -19.82 7.20
CA PRO A 55 -14.76 -21.18 6.70
C PRO A 55 -14.99 -21.30 5.19
N HIS A 56 -14.17 -22.13 4.55
CA HIS A 56 -14.36 -22.59 3.17
C HIS A 56 -15.56 -23.54 3.06
N SER A 57 -16.38 -23.36 2.02
CA SER A 57 -17.50 -24.25 1.65
C SER A 57 -17.05 -25.34 0.66
N GLU A 58 -17.12 -26.58 1.14
CA GLU A 58 -17.45 -27.86 0.49
C GLU A 58 -17.07 -28.10 -0.99
N PHE A 59 -16.05 -28.94 -1.19
CA PHE A 59 -15.95 -29.83 -2.35
C PHE A 59 -16.60 -31.18 -2.01
N VAL A 60 -17.44 -31.66 -2.94
CA VAL A 60 -18.11 -32.96 -2.91
C VAL A 60 -17.17 -34.02 -3.49
N GLU A 61 -16.79 -35.03 -2.70
CA GLU A 61 -16.31 -36.31 -3.25
C GLU A 61 -16.89 -37.50 -2.47
N GLY A 62 -17.48 -38.44 -3.22
CA GLY A 62 -17.95 -39.73 -2.74
C GLY A 62 -16.82 -40.78 -2.67
N PRO A 63 -17.06 -41.93 -2.01
CA PRO A 63 -15.98 -42.83 -1.62
C PRO A 63 -15.74 -43.96 -2.64
N GLN A 64 -14.48 -44.30 -2.91
CA GLN A 64 -14.05 -45.66 -3.26
C GLN A 64 -12.68 -46.01 -2.67
N PRO A 65 -12.42 -47.31 -2.38
CA PRO A 65 -11.46 -47.73 -1.35
C PRO A 65 -10.04 -47.99 -1.87
N ILE A 66 -9.12 -47.93 -0.91
CA ILE A 66 -7.68 -48.13 -0.98
C ILE A 66 -7.34 -49.64 -1.03
N GLU A 67 -6.46 -50.04 -1.96
CA GLU A 67 -5.56 -51.18 -1.80
C GLU A 67 -4.09 -50.73 -1.97
N GLY A 68 -3.20 -51.40 -1.25
CA GLY A 68 -1.88 -50.93 -0.81
C GLY A 68 -0.70 -51.02 -1.82
N PRO A 69 0.54 -50.82 -1.31
CA PRO A 69 1.67 -50.26 -2.08
C PRO A 69 2.72 -51.30 -2.51
N GLN A 70 3.47 -51.03 -3.60
CA GLN A 70 4.87 -51.47 -3.85
C GLN A 70 5.40 -51.02 -5.25
N PRO A 71 6.72 -51.08 -5.57
CA PRO A 71 7.71 -50.00 -5.37
C PRO A 71 8.43 -49.51 -6.66
N MET A 72 9.24 -48.44 -6.51
CA MET A 72 10.33 -47.92 -7.36
C MET A 72 10.63 -48.56 -8.73
N GLU A 73 10.72 -47.71 -9.76
CA GLU A 73 11.73 -47.87 -10.81
C GLU A 73 12.27 -46.52 -11.31
N ILE A 74 13.60 -46.48 -11.48
CA ILE A 74 14.42 -45.35 -11.89
C ILE A 74 14.47 -45.33 -13.42
N ALA A 75 14.17 -44.18 -14.05
CA ALA A 75 14.59 -43.92 -15.42
C ALA A 75 15.07 -42.48 -15.55
N GLN A 76 16.33 -42.34 -15.96
CA GLN A 76 16.96 -41.08 -16.36
C GLN A 76 16.60 -40.75 -17.82
N ALA A 77 16.53 -39.44 -18.07
CA ALA A 77 17.13 -38.72 -19.19
C ALA A 77 16.20 -38.03 -20.20
N GLU A 78 16.61 -36.79 -20.48
CA GLU A 78 16.48 -35.98 -21.71
C GLU A 78 15.38 -34.90 -21.82
N THR A 79 15.92 -33.68 -21.79
CA THR A 79 15.47 -32.39 -22.31
C THR A 79 14.64 -32.46 -23.60
N ALA A 80 13.45 -31.88 -23.55
CA ALA A 80 12.85 -31.20 -24.68
C ALA A 80 12.02 -30.01 -24.18
N SER A 81 12.40 -28.83 -24.67
CA SER A 81 11.77 -27.53 -24.46
C SER A 81 10.33 -27.51 -24.96
N THR A 82 9.39 -27.23 -24.06
CA THR A 82 8.10 -26.63 -24.41
C THR A 82 7.91 -25.42 -23.52
N VAL A 83 8.15 -24.25 -24.12
CA VAL A 83 7.82 -22.95 -23.58
C VAL A 83 6.30 -22.88 -23.57
N GLU A 84 5.68 -23.15 -22.43
CA GLU A 84 4.28 -22.79 -22.23
C GLU A 84 4.22 -21.25 -22.11
N ASN A 85 3.93 -20.62 -23.24
CA ASN A 85 3.43 -19.26 -23.31
C ASN A 85 2.14 -19.19 -22.47
N GLN A 86 2.25 -18.85 -21.18
CA GLN A 86 1.10 -18.37 -20.43
C GLN A 86 0.73 -17.00 -21.00
N GLN A 87 -0.39 -16.98 -21.71
CA GLN A 87 -1.05 -15.77 -22.18
C GLN A 87 -1.16 -14.75 -21.05
N VAL A 88 -0.67 -13.56 -21.33
CA VAL A 88 -0.88 -12.33 -20.56
C VAL A 88 -2.37 -12.20 -20.25
N ASP A 89 -2.73 -12.05 -18.98
CA ASP A 89 -4.11 -11.82 -18.51
C ASP A 89 -4.51 -10.39 -18.95
N GLU A 90 -4.81 -10.20 -20.23
CA GLU A 90 -5.33 -8.94 -20.77
C GLU A 90 -6.61 -8.55 -20.00
N PRO A 91 -6.82 -7.25 -19.70
CA PRO A 91 -8.04 -6.81 -19.04
C PRO A 91 -9.25 -7.23 -19.87
N GLN A 92 -10.10 -8.09 -19.29
CA GLN A 92 -11.29 -8.56 -19.97
C GLN A 92 -12.20 -7.35 -20.25
N THR A 93 -12.26 -7.00 -21.54
CA THR A 93 -13.02 -5.85 -22.03
C THR A 93 -14.21 -6.37 -22.82
N SER A 94 -15.38 -5.81 -22.56
CA SER A 94 -16.61 -6.15 -23.28
C SER A 94 -17.44 -4.91 -23.52
N ARG A 95 -18.08 -4.86 -24.68
CA ARG A 95 -19.02 -3.81 -25.07
C ARG A 95 -20.43 -4.36 -25.05
N PHE A 96 -21.28 -3.71 -24.27
CA PHE A 96 -22.71 -3.96 -24.16
C PHE A 96 -23.50 -2.83 -24.82
N THR A 97 -24.53 -3.17 -25.60
CA THR A 97 -25.40 -2.22 -26.28
C THR A 97 -26.83 -2.44 -25.84
N TRP A 98 -27.51 -1.37 -25.45
CA TRP A 98 -28.88 -1.36 -24.96
C TRP A 98 -29.76 -0.43 -25.80
N THR A 99 -30.73 -1.02 -26.48
CA THR A 99 -31.73 -0.30 -27.26
C THR A 99 -32.98 -0.09 -26.42
N ILE A 100 -33.39 1.16 -26.27
CA ILE A 100 -34.55 1.56 -25.47
C ILE A 100 -35.62 2.09 -26.40
N GLU A 101 -36.68 1.31 -26.59
CA GLU A 101 -37.82 1.67 -27.43
C GLU A 101 -38.83 2.54 -26.67
N ASN A 102 -39.65 3.30 -27.42
CA ASN A 102 -40.67 4.21 -26.88
C ASN A 102 -40.10 5.22 -25.87
N PHE A 103 -38.89 5.72 -26.12
CA PHE A 103 -38.10 6.47 -25.14
C PHE A 103 -38.81 7.75 -24.66
N SER A 104 -39.47 8.48 -25.56
CA SER A 104 -40.21 9.71 -25.22
C SER A 104 -41.43 9.46 -24.31
N ARG A 105 -41.94 8.22 -24.29
CA ARG A 105 -43.14 7.82 -23.54
C ARG A 105 -42.81 7.24 -22.15
N LEU A 106 -41.53 7.15 -21.80
CA LEU A 106 -41.10 6.61 -20.52
C LEU A 106 -41.55 7.51 -19.37
N ASN A 107 -42.36 6.96 -18.48
CA ASN A 107 -42.86 7.64 -17.27
C ASN A 107 -42.17 7.20 -15.97
N THR A 108 -41.18 6.31 -16.08
CA THR A 108 -40.41 5.82 -14.93
C THR A 108 -39.28 6.77 -14.56
N LYS A 109 -39.01 6.89 -13.25
CA LYS A 109 -37.91 7.73 -12.72
C LYS A 109 -36.53 7.20 -13.11
N LYS A 110 -36.37 5.88 -13.11
CA LYS A 110 -35.13 5.17 -13.47
C LYS A 110 -35.43 3.89 -14.24
N LEU A 111 -34.48 3.45 -15.04
CA LEU A 111 -34.51 2.20 -15.79
C LEU A 111 -33.18 1.46 -15.62
N TYR A 112 -33.25 0.13 -15.62
CA TYR A 112 -32.10 -0.75 -15.63
C TYR A 112 -32.08 -1.54 -16.93
N SER A 113 -30.90 -1.74 -17.51
CA SER A 113 -30.70 -2.67 -18.62
C SER A 113 -30.77 -4.12 -18.15
N GLU A 114 -30.71 -5.05 -19.12
CA GLU A 114 -30.35 -6.43 -18.82
C GLU A 114 -28.93 -6.52 -18.23
N THR A 115 -28.71 -7.58 -17.46
CA THR A 115 -27.41 -7.87 -16.84
C THR A 115 -26.47 -8.49 -17.86
N PHE A 116 -25.23 -8.00 -17.91
CA PHE A 116 -24.15 -8.56 -18.73
C PHE A 116 -22.92 -8.88 -17.86
N ILE A 117 -22.08 -9.81 -18.32
CA ILE A 117 -20.96 -10.34 -17.53
C ILE A 117 -19.63 -9.89 -18.15
N VAL A 118 -18.77 -9.29 -17.34
CA VAL A 118 -17.40 -8.87 -17.72
C VAL A 118 -16.47 -9.16 -16.54
N GLY A 119 -15.33 -9.82 -16.78
CA GLY A 119 -14.40 -10.16 -15.71
C GLY A 119 -14.97 -11.14 -14.67
N GLY A 120 -15.98 -11.94 -15.04
CA GLY A 120 -16.72 -12.80 -14.10
C GLY A 120 -17.74 -12.08 -13.21
N TYR A 121 -17.88 -10.76 -13.34
CA TYR A 121 -18.80 -9.95 -12.55
C TYR A 121 -20.04 -9.53 -13.33
N LYS A 122 -21.16 -9.38 -12.64
CA LYS A 122 -22.47 -9.00 -13.20
C LYS A 122 -22.66 -7.49 -13.16
N TRP A 123 -22.79 -6.89 -14.32
CA TRP A 123 -22.97 -5.45 -14.53
C TRP A 123 -24.33 -5.17 -15.16
N ARG A 124 -24.86 -3.97 -14.95
CA ARG A 124 -26.02 -3.43 -15.70
C ARG A 124 -25.90 -1.92 -15.83
N VAL A 125 -26.55 -1.34 -16.83
CA VAL A 125 -26.63 0.11 -17.01
C VAL A 125 -27.88 0.63 -16.28
N LEU A 126 -27.71 1.71 -15.54
CA LEU A 126 -28.78 2.45 -14.87
C LEU A 126 -28.92 3.83 -15.51
N ILE A 127 -30.12 4.19 -15.97
CA ILE A 127 -30.41 5.52 -16.51
C ILE A 127 -31.57 6.20 -15.79
N PHE A 128 -31.52 7.54 -15.77
CA PHE A 128 -32.62 8.42 -15.40
C PHE A 128 -33.00 9.25 -16.64
N PRO A 129 -34.01 8.82 -17.43
CA PRO A 129 -34.32 9.40 -18.74
C PRO A 129 -34.73 10.88 -18.69
N LYS A 130 -35.30 11.30 -17.55
CA LYS A 130 -35.71 12.68 -17.26
C LYS A 130 -34.78 13.36 -16.24
N GLY A 131 -33.66 12.71 -15.94
CA GLY A 131 -32.63 13.17 -15.02
C GLY A 131 -32.82 12.81 -13.56
N ASN A 132 -31.70 12.79 -12.84
CA ASN A 132 -31.61 12.54 -11.40
C ASN A 132 -31.48 13.86 -10.64
N ASN A 133 -32.61 14.56 -10.47
CA ASN A 133 -32.69 15.92 -9.90
C ASN A 133 -31.93 16.99 -10.70
N VAL A 134 -31.67 16.74 -11.99
CA VAL A 134 -31.03 17.66 -12.94
C VAL A 134 -31.71 17.57 -14.31
N GLU A 135 -31.62 18.61 -15.14
CA GLU A 135 -32.20 18.63 -16.51
C GLU A 135 -31.30 17.95 -17.55
N HIS A 136 -30.66 16.86 -17.17
CA HIS A 136 -29.76 16.08 -18.01
C HIS A 136 -30.16 14.60 -17.94
N LEU A 137 -29.95 13.84 -19.00
CA LEU A 137 -29.90 12.39 -18.92
C LEU A 137 -28.81 12.02 -17.91
N SER A 138 -29.14 11.20 -16.92
CA SER A 138 -28.18 10.64 -15.98
C SER A 138 -27.96 9.17 -16.30
N MET A 139 -26.71 8.71 -16.26
CA MET A 139 -26.35 7.37 -16.68
C MET A 139 -25.18 6.82 -15.85
N TYR A 140 -25.34 5.60 -15.36
CA TYR A 140 -24.45 4.94 -14.42
C TYR A 140 -24.22 3.48 -14.83
N LEU A 141 -23.06 2.94 -14.48
CA LEU A 141 -22.80 1.51 -14.43
C LEU A 141 -23.10 1.03 -13.02
N ASP A 142 -23.82 -0.07 -12.87
CA ASP A 142 -24.24 -0.63 -11.57
C ASP A 142 -23.85 -2.11 -11.45
N VAL A 143 -23.45 -2.51 -10.25
CA VAL A 143 -23.18 -3.90 -9.90
C VAL A 143 -24.50 -4.62 -9.62
N ALA A 144 -24.93 -5.44 -10.58
CA ALA A 144 -26.29 -5.98 -10.64
C ALA A 144 -26.63 -6.90 -9.45
N ASP A 145 -25.63 -7.57 -8.88
CA ASP A 145 -25.75 -8.52 -7.77
C ASP A 145 -25.28 -7.95 -6.42
N SER A 146 -25.06 -6.63 -6.33
CA SER A 146 -24.48 -5.94 -5.17
C SER A 146 -25.10 -6.30 -3.81
N THR A 147 -26.42 -6.52 -3.76
CA THR A 147 -27.16 -6.88 -2.54
C THR A 147 -26.94 -8.33 -2.08
N THR A 148 -26.42 -9.18 -2.94
CA THR A 148 -26.17 -10.61 -2.67
C THR A 148 -24.69 -10.94 -2.45
N LEU A 149 -23.81 -9.95 -2.62
CA LEU A 149 -22.38 -10.12 -2.45
C LEU A 149 -21.97 -10.11 -0.97
N PRO A 150 -20.90 -10.83 -0.59
CA PRO A 150 -20.45 -10.91 0.79
C PRO A 150 -20.00 -9.54 1.31
N TYR A 151 -20.08 -9.37 2.64
CA TYR A 151 -19.63 -8.14 3.29
C TYR A 151 -18.16 -7.83 2.95
N GLY A 152 -17.87 -6.57 2.58
CA GLY A 152 -16.52 -6.12 2.22
C GLY A 152 -16.11 -6.35 0.76
N TRP A 153 -17.02 -6.76 -0.13
CA TRP A 153 -16.72 -6.92 -1.55
C TRP A 153 -16.26 -5.61 -2.19
N SER A 154 -15.34 -5.74 -3.16
CA SER A 154 -14.92 -4.62 -4.00
C SER A 154 -14.59 -5.06 -5.42
N ARG A 155 -14.93 -4.23 -6.42
CA ARG A 155 -14.67 -4.48 -7.84
C ARG A 155 -14.12 -3.23 -8.49
N TYR A 156 -12.95 -3.30 -9.14
CA TYR A 156 -12.41 -2.20 -9.92
C TYR A 156 -12.78 -2.37 -11.39
N ALA A 157 -13.34 -1.32 -12.00
CA ALA A 157 -13.57 -1.31 -13.44
C ALA A 157 -13.22 0.07 -14.03
N GLN A 158 -12.61 0.03 -15.21
CA GLN A 158 -12.52 1.16 -16.11
C GLN A 158 -13.62 0.98 -17.15
N PHE A 159 -14.44 2.01 -17.40
CA PHE A 159 -15.58 1.87 -18.29
C PHE A 159 -15.94 3.18 -18.99
N SER A 160 -16.60 3.04 -20.13
CA SER A 160 -17.16 4.15 -20.88
C SER A 160 -18.66 3.95 -21.09
N LEU A 161 -19.44 5.03 -20.98
CA LEU A 161 -20.86 5.04 -21.25
C LEU A 161 -21.13 6.00 -22.41
N ALA A 162 -21.98 5.60 -23.36
CA ALA A 162 -22.27 6.38 -24.55
C ALA A 162 -23.76 6.40 -24.90
N VAL A 163 -24.20 7.51 -25.48
CA VAL A 163 -25.48 7.60 -26.21
C VAL A 163 -25.15 7.72 -27.69
N VAL A 164 -25.55 6.70 -28.46
CA VAL A 164 -25.19 6.56 -29.87
C VAL A 164 -25.98 7.54 -30.71
N ASN A 165 -25.27 8.28 -31.56
CA ASN A 165 -25.89 9.05 -32.61
C ASN A 165 -26.23 8.13 -33.79
N GLN A 166 -27.51 7.93 -34.05
CA GLN A 166 -28.01 6.95 -35.01
C GLN A 166 -27.96 7.43 -36.47
N ILE A 167 -27.72 8.72 -36.70
CA ILE A 167 -27.59 9.32 -38.03
C ILE A 167 -26.12 9.40 -38.44
N HIS A 168 -25.27 9.83 -37.50
CA HIS A 168 -23.86 10.09 -37.73
C HIS A 168 -23.03 9.60 -36.53
N SER A 169 -22.47 8.39 -36.66
CA SER A 169 -21.73 7.72 -35.58
C SER A 169 -20.62 8.57 -34.93
N LYS A 170 -20.00 9.48 -35.69
CA LYS A 170 -18.97 10.43 -35.21
C LYS A 170 -19.45 11.42 -34.14
N PHE A 171 -20.76 11.66 -34.04
CA PHE A 171 -21.35 12.55 -33.03
C PHE A 171 -21.93 11.79 -31.83
N THR A 172 -21.64 10.49 -31.71
CA THR A 172 -21.94 9.72 -30.49
C THR A 172 -21.29 10.39 -29.29
N ILE A 173 -22.07 10.63 -28.24
CA ILE A 173 -21.55 11.24 -27.01
C ILE A 173 -21.13 10.10 -26.09
N ARG A 174 -19.82 10.00 -25.82
CA ARG A 174 -19.20 9.02 -24.92
C ARG A 174 -18.49 9.74 -23.78
N LYS A 175 -18.55 9.18 -22.57
CA LYS A 175 -17.76 9.60 -21.41
C LYS A 175 -17.12 8.39 -20.74
N ASP A 176 -15.86 8.54 -20.36
CA ASP A 176 -15.03 7.50 -19.74
C ASP A 176 -14.81 7.82 -18.26
N THR A 177 -14.72 6.78 -17.44
CA THR A 177 -14.39 6.89 -16.02
C THR A 177 -13.80 5.56 -15.53
N GLN A 178 -13.28 5.58 -14.31
CA GLN A 178 -12.91 4.37 -13.58
C GLN A 178 -13.44 4.49 -12.15
N HIS A 179 -13.74 3.36 -11.53
CA HIS A 179 -14.24 3.35 -10.17
C HIS A 179 -13.99 2.02 -9.47
N GLN A 180 -13.90 2.08 -8.13
CA GLN A 180 -13.85 0.93 -7.25
C GLN A 180 -15.20 0.75 -6.56
N PHE A 181 -16.04 -0.08 -7.17
CA PHE A 181 -17.37 -0.40 -6.69
C PHE A 181 -17.31 -1.19 -5.38
N ASN A 182 -18.25 -0.91 -4.48
CA ASN A 182 -18.38 -1.56 -3.18
C ASN A 182 -19.84 -1.50 -2.68
N ALA A 183 -20.12 -2.03 -1.49
CA ALA A 183 -21.47 -2.06 -0.95
C ALA A 183 -22.13 -0.69 -0.72
N ARG A 184 -21.35 0.38 -0.50
CA ARG A 184 -21.85 1.75 -0.35
C ARG A 184 -22.01 2.46 -1.70
N GLU A 185 -21.10 2.18 -2.62
CA GLU A 185 -21.01 2.78 -3.95
C GLU A 185 -21.13 1.65 -4.99
N SER A 186 -22.33 1.06 -5.09
CA SER A 186 -22.59 -0.05 -5.99
C SER A 186 -22.80 0.40 -7.45
N ASP A 187 -23.07 1.69 -7.64
CA ASP A 187 -23.18 2.36 -8.93
C ASP A 187 -22.24 3.57 -9.03
N TRP A 188 -21.80 3.86 -10.27
CA TRP A 188 -20.95 5.00 -10.56
C TRP A 188 -21.15 5.47 -12.00
N GLY A 189 -21.06 6.77 -12.24
CA GLY A 189 -21.27 7.35 -13.55
C GLY A 189 -21.53 8.84 -13.51
N PHE A 190 -22.43 9.32 -14.37
CA PHE A 190 -22.59 10.73 -14.66
C PHE A 190 -24.02 11.19 -14.40
N THR A 191 -24.20 12.01 -13.35
CA THR A 191 -25.49 12.68 -13.06
C THR A 191 -25.87 13.64 -14.19
N SER A 192 -24.90 14.36 -14.76
CA SER A 192 -25.09 15.23 -15.93
C SER A 192 -24.40 14.63 -17.16
N PHE A 193 -24.97 13.57 -17.74
CA PHE A 193 -24.39 12.93 -18.92
C PHE A 193 -24.60 13.77 -20.19
N MET A 194 -25.86 14.06 -20.54
CA MET A 194 -26.24 14.83 -21.73
C MET A 194 -27.43 15.74 -21.41
N PRO A 195 -27.45 17.01 -21.86
CA PRO A 195 -28.62 17.87 -21.72
C PRO A 195 -29.86 17.24 -22.35
N LEU A 196 -31.01 17.28 -21.67
CA LEU A 196 -32.24 16.73 -22.24
C LEU A 196 -32.67 17.48 -23.51
N SER A 197 -32.40 18.78 -23.58
CA SER A 197 -32.64 19.59 -24.79
C SER A 197 -31.94 19.03 -26.03
N ASP A 198 -30.74 18.49 -25.85
CA ASP A 198 -29.93 17.93 -26.94
C ASP A 198 -30.35 16.51 -27.28
N LEU A 199 -30.70 15.72 -26.27
CA LEU A 199 -31.18 14.34 -26.44
C LEU A 199 -32.49 14.28 -27.24
N TYR A 200 -33.42 15.19 -26.93
CA TYR A 200 -34.75 15.22 -27.55
C TYR A 200 -34.81 16.05 -28.85
N ASP A 201 -33.73 16.71 -29.26
CA ASP A 201 -33.67 17.43 -30.53
C ASP A 201 -33.63 16.43 -31.70
N PRO A 202 -34.68 16.34 -32.54
CA PRO A 202 -34.72 15.40 -33.65
C PRO A 202 -33.62 15.63 -34.70
N SER A 203 -33.08 16.85 -34.79
CA SER A 203 -32.00 17.19 -35.73
C SER A 203 -30.65 16.63 -35.30
N LYS A 204 -30.49 16.29 -34.01
CA LYS A 204 -29.23 15.79 -33.44
C LYS A 204 -29.09 14.27 -33.53
N GLY A 205 -30.15 13.52 -33.81
CA GLY A 205 -30.05 12.09 -34.17
C GLY A 205 -29.78 11.10 -33.03
N PHE A 206 -29.96 11.50 -31.76
CA PHE A 206 -29.82 10.61 -30.61
C PHE A 206 -31.07 9.73 -30.37
N ILE A 207 -32.26 10.27 -30.66
CA ILE A 207 -33.51 9.52 -30.67
C ILE A 207 -34.00 9.44 -32.12
N VAL A 208 -34.10 8.23 -32.66
CA VAL A 208 -34.62 7.96 -34.01
C VAL A 208 -35.69 6.89 -33.91
N ASN A 209 -36.85 7.12 -34.54
CA ASN A 209 -38.02 6.24 -34.42
C ASN A 209 -38.46 5.98 -32.96
N ASP A 210 -38.36 7.01 -32.12
CA ASP A 210 -38.64 6.93 -30.67
C ASP A 210 -37.77 5.90 -29.91
N THR A 211 -36.58 5.60 -30.47
CA THR A 211 -35.61 4.67 -29.90
C THR A 211 -34.32 5.39 -29.55
N CYS A 212 -33.78 5.12 -28.37
CA CYS A 212 -32.48 5.60 -27.90
C CYS A 212 -31.53 4.41 -27.73
N ILE A 213 -30.29 4.52 -28.22
CA ILE A 213 -29.29 3.46 -28.12
C ILE A 213 -28.18 3.91 -27.17
N VAL A 214 -27.96 3.12 -26.13
CA VAL A 214 -26.91 3.32 -25.12
C VAL A 214 -25.86 2.22 -25.28
N GLU A 215 -24.59 2.58 -25.13
CA GLU A 215 -23.49 1.61 -25.04
C GLU A 215 -22.75 1.74 -23.72
N ALA A 216 -22.33 0.60 -23.17
CA ALA A 216 -21.40 0.51 -22.06
C ALA A 216 -20.21 -0.36 -22.47
N GLU A 217 -19.01 0.19 -22.44
CA GLU A 217 -17.78 -0.58 -22.61
C GLU A 217 -17.12 -0.71 -21.25
N VAL A 218 -16.95 -1.93 -20.77
CA VAL A 218 -16.42 -2.20 -19.43
C VAL A 218 -15.16 -3.02 -19.58
N ALA A 219 -14.08 -2.54 -18.98
CA ALA A 219 -12.82 -3.24 -18.81
C ALA A 219 -12.65 -3.55 -17.32
N VAL A 220 -12.85 -4.82 -16.98
CA VAL A 220 -12.61 -5.30 -15.62
C VAL A 220 -11.17 -5.74 -15.53
N ARG A 221 -10.40 -5.04 -14.71
CA ARG A 221 -9.15 -5.61 -14.22
C ARG A 221 -9.53 -6.60 -13.14
N LYS A 222 -9.05 -7.84 -13.24
CA LYS A 222 -9.11 -8.75 -12.08
C LYS A 222 -8.49 -8.00 -10.92
N VAL A 223 -9.31 -7.54 -9.99
CA VAL A 223 -8.85 -7.28 -8.64
C VAL A 223 -8.56 -8.67 -8.14
N ILE A 224 -7.29 -9.06 -8.28
CA ILE A 224 -6.73 -10.17 -7.55
C ILE A 224 -7.28 -10.03 -6.12
N ASP A 225 -8.06 -11.02 -5.71
CA ASP A 225 -8.86 -10.97 -4.50
C ASP A 225 -7.96 -10.56 -3.33
N TYR A 226 -8.20 -9.36 -2.78
CA TYR A 226 -7.25 -8.68 -1.90
C TYR A 226 -6.94 -9.49 -0.65
N TRP A 227 -7.85 -10.39 -0.29
CA TRP A 227 -7.80 -11.26 0.88
C TRP A 227 -7.17 -12.63 0.63
N SER A 228 -7.07 -13.08 -0.64
CA SER A 228 -6.56 -14.41 -0.98
C SER A 228 -5.27 -14.38 -1.80
N TYR A 229 -4.71 -13.20 -2.05
CA TYR A 229 -3.47 -13.09 -2.80
C TYR A 229 -2.25 -13.45 -1.94
N ASP A 230 -1.61 -14.56 -2.30
CA ASP A 230 -0.37 -14.99 -1.69
C ASP A 230 0.82 -14.43 -2.46
N SER A 231 1.39 -13.33 -1.97
CA SER A 231 2.58 -12.68 -2.53
C SER A 231 3.74 -13.67 -2.74
N LYS A 232 3.97 -14.59 -1.78
CA LYS A 232 5.08 -15.54 -1.82
C LYS A 232 4.86 -16.55 -2.95
N LYS A 233 3.65 -17.09 -3.06
CA LYS A 233 3.31 -18.08 -4.10
C LYS A 233 3.38 -17.49 -5.51
N GLU A 234 2.90 -16.26 -5.69
CA GLU A 234 2.77 -15.64 -7.02
C GLU A 234 4.08 -15.00 -7.51
N THR A 235 4.93 -14.54 -6.59
CA THR A 235 6.14 -13.78 -6.93
C THR A 235 7.45 -14.36 -6.40
N GLY A 236 7.41 -15.23 -5.39
CA GLY A 236 8.58 -15.71 -4.63
C GLY A 236 8.98 -14.79 -3.47
N TYR A 237 8.37 -13.60 -3.36
CA TYR A 237 8.72 -12.56 -2.39
C TYR A 237 7.56 -12.24 -1.45
N VAL A 238 7.88 -11.76 -0.25
CA VAL A 238 6.89 -11.29 0.74
C VAL A 238 6.98 -9.80 0.97
N GLY A 239 5.83 -9.22 1.30
CA GLY A 239 5.70 -7.81 1.63
C GLY A 239 6.01 -7.49 3.09
N LEU A 240 5.94 -6.20 3.42
CA LEU A 240 6.03 -5.67 4.78
C LEU A 240 4.68 -5.13 5.24
N LYS A 241 4.29 -5.43 6.49
CA LYS A 241 3.04 -4.91 7.05
C LYS A 241 3.07 -3.39 7.17
N ASN A 242 2.03 -2.74 6.66
CA ASN A 242 1.86 -1.31 6.86
C ASN A 242 1.32 -1.06 8.27
N GLN A 243 2.04 -0.28 9.07
CA GLN A 243 1.67 0.06 10.44
C GLN A 243 1.10 1.49 10.52
N GLY A 244 0.39 1.91 9.48
CA GLY A 244 -0.25 3.23 9.36
C GLY A 244 0.56 4.16 8.48
N ALA A 245 1.69 4.65 8.99
CA ALA A 245 2.52 5.67 8.33
C ALA A 245 3.93 5.18 7.94
N THR A 246 4.19 3.87 7.98
CA THR A 246 5.53 3.29 7.77
C THR A 246 5.85 2.95 6.32
N CYS A 247 4.95 3.26 5.37
CA CYS A 247 5.10 2.83 3.97
C CYS A 247 6.38 3.37 3.30
N TYR A 248 6.82 4.58 3.65
CA TYR A 248 8.09 5.14 3.16
C TYR A 248 9.29 4.30 3.63
N MET A 249 9.32 3.91 4.91
CA MET A 249 10.33 3.01 5.45
C MET A 249 10.25 1.62 4.82
N ASN A 250 9.04 1.07 4.63
CA ASN A 250 8.86 -0.24 4.01
C ASN A 250 9.46 -0.29 2.59
N SER A 251 9.22 0.75 1.78
CA SER A 251 9.76 0.85 0.43
C SER A 251 11.30 0.90 0.41
N LEU A 252 11.91 1.62 1.36
CA LEU A 252 13.35 1.69 1.52
C LEU A 252 13.95 0.36 2.00
N LEU A 253 13.34 -0.28 3.00
CA LEU A 253 13.78 -1.56 3.54
C LEU A 253 13.72 -2.67 2.49
N GLN A 254 12.66 -2.71 1.69
CA GLN A 254 12.56 -3.65 0.57
C GLN A 254 13.66 -3.37 -0.47
N THR A 255 13.96 -2.12 -0.76
CA THR A 255 15.06 -1.74 -1.68
C THR A 255 16.41 -2.23 -1.17
N LEU A 256 16.74 -1.96 0.10
CA LEU A 256 18.00 -2.39 0.72
C LEU A 256 18.10 -3.91 0.86
N TYR A 257 17.00 -4.59 1.21
CA TYR A 257 16.95 -6.05 1.31
C TYR A 257 17.28 -6.74 -0.02
N HIS A 258 16.82 -6.16 -1.13
CA HIS A 258 17.07 -6.67 -2.49
C HIS A 258 18.42 -6.22 -3.07
N ILE A 259 19.34 -5.73 -2.22
CA ILE A 259 20.77 -5.61 -2.51
C ILE A 259 21.47 -6.76 -1.76
N PRO A 260 21.74 -7.91 -2.41
CA PRO A 260 22.20 -9.11 -1.73
C PRO A 260 23.51 -8.93 -0.93
N TYR A 261 24.46 -8.16 -1.46
CA TYR A 261 25.71 -7.86 -0.74
C TYR A 261 25.45 -7.08 0.57
N PHE A 262 24.52 -6.12 0.56
CA PHE A 262 24.10 -5.41 1.78
C PHE A 262 23.44 -6.38 2.78
N ARG A 263 22.51 -7.22 2.30
CA ARG A 263 21.86 -8.25 3.13
C ARG A 263 22.87 -9.19 3.78
N LYS A 264 23.90 -9.63 3.03
CA LYS A 264 24.98 -10.47 3.55
C LYS A 264 25.79 -9.76 4.64
N ALA A 265 26.13 -8.49 4.43
CA ALA A 265 26.81 -7.69 5.44
C ALA A 265 25.98 -7.56 6.73
N VAL A 266 24.66 -7.38 6.60
CA VAL A 266 23.75 -7.35 7.75
C VAL A 266 23.78 -8.65 8.54
N TYR A 267 23.78 -9.82 7.89
CA TYR A 267 23.87 -11.11 8.57
C TYR A 267 25.21 -11.37 9.28
N HIS A 268 26.28 -10.74 8.82
CA HIS A 268 27.61 -10.84 9.46
C HIS A 268 27.86 -9.80 10.56
N MET A 269 26.92 -8.89 10.83
CA MET A 269 27.03 -7.98 11.97
C MET A 269 27.05 -8.77 13.30
N PRO A 270 27.94 -8.44 14.24
CA PRO A 270 28.03 -9.15 15.51
C PRO A 270 26.80 -8.82 16.37
N THR A 271 26.07 -9.87 16.74
CA THR A 271 24.96 -9.82 17.70
C THR A 271 25.13 -10.94 18.70
N THR A 272 24.78 -10.67 19.95
CA THR A 272 24.90 -11.62 21.06
C THR A 272 23.55 -12.24 21.43
N GLU A 273 23.56 -13.38 22.10
CA GLU A 273 22.33 -14.04 22.58
C GLU A 273 21.52 -13.17 23.56
N ASN A 274 22.19 -12.25 24.26
CA ASN A 274 21.58 -11.34 25.23
C ASN A 274 20.94 -10.11 24.57
N ASP A 275 21.16 -9.88 23.28
CA ASP A 275 20.60 -8.73 22.60
C ASP A 275 19.09 -8.90 22.43
N MET A 276 18.36 -7.84 22.75
CA MET A 276 16.92 -7.74 22.51
C MET A 276 16.67 -7.01 21.17
N PRO A 277 15.84 -7.55 20.25
CA PRO A 277 15.60 -6.91 18.96
C PRO A 277 15.09 -5.48 19.09
N SER A 278 14.24 -5.21 20.09
CA SER A 278 13.72 -3.85 20.36
C SER A 278 14.76 -2.85 20.85
N GLY A 279 15.94 -3.29 21.28
CA GLY A 279 17.04 -2.44 21.76
C GLY A 279 18.29 -2.47 20.87
N SER A 280 18.29 -3.25 19.79
CA SER A 280 19.44 -3.45 18.92
C SER A 280 19.03 -3.41 17.44
N ILE A 281 19.37 -2.31 16.76
CA ILE A 281 19.10 -2.12 15.33
C ILE A 281 19.70 -3.24 14.47
N PRO A 282 20.96 -3.68 14.68
CA PRO A 282 21.51 -4.81 13.93
C PRO A 282 20.67 -6.08 14.07
N LEU A 283 20.26 -6.43 15.29
CA LEU A 283 19.46 -7.63 15.53
C LEU A 283 18.05 -7.49 14.95
N ALA A 284 17.43 -6.31 15.05
CA ALA A 284 16.12 -6.03 14.46
C ALA A 284 16.15 -6.19 12.93
N LEU A 285 17.18 -5.67 12.26
CA LEU A 285 17.36 -5.84 10.81
C LEU A 285 17.66 -7.28 10.43
N GLN A 286 18.55 -7.97 11.15
CA GLN A 286 18.83 -9.39 10.93
C GLN A 286 17.55 -10.23 11.02
N SER A 287 16.77 -9.99 12.08
CA SER A 287 15.48 -10.67 12.29
C SER A 287 14.49 -10.35 11.18
N LEU A 288 14.40 -9.09 10.76
CA LEU A 288 13.52 -8.67 9.66
C LEU A 288 13.92 -9.31 8.33
N PHE A 289 15.21 -9.30 7.97
CA PHE A 289 15.72 -9.84 6.72
C PHE A 289 15.60 -11.36 6.67
N TYR A 290 15.83 -12.04 7.79
CA TYR A 290 15.57 -13.47 7.91
C TYR A 290 14.09 -13.78 7.67
N LYS A 291 13.19 -13.06 8.33
CA LYS A 291 11.73 -13.22 8.17
C LYS A 291 11.32 -12.94 6.71
N LEU A 292 11.87 -11.93 6.04
CA LEU A 292 11.60 -11.66 4.61
C LEU A 292 12.10 -12.78 3.68
N GLN A 293 13.17 -13.48 4.06
CA GLN A 293 13.74 -14.56 3.26
C GLN A 293 12.94 -15.86 3.38
N TYR A 294 12.54 -16.23 4.60
CA TYR A 294 12.00 -17.56 4.90
C TYR A 294 10.50 -17.61 5.22
N ASN A 295 9.86 -16.50 5.57
CA ASN A 295 8.41 -16.53 5.83
C ASN A 295 7.61 -16.59 4.53
N ASP A 296 6.42 -17.16 4.64
CA ASP A 296 5.40 -17.18 3.57
C ASP A 296 4.40 -16.01 3.66
N THR A 297 4.44 -15.23 4.75
CA THR A 297 3.50 -14.14 5.02
C THR A 297 4.19 -12.80 5.23
N SER A 298 3.43 -11.70 5.07
CA SER A 298 3.93 -10.34 5.24
C SER A 298 4.56 -10.11 6.62
N VAL A 299 5.70 -9.41 6.63
CA VAL A 299 6.54 -9.26 7.84
C VAL A 299 6.31 -7.90 8.48
N ALA A 300 6.10 -7.88 9.80
CA ALA A 300 5.92 -6.63 10.53
C ALA A 300 7.27 -5.99 10.91
N THR A 301 7.38 -4.67 10.79
CA THR A 301 8.56 -3.86 11.13
C THR A 301 8.57 -3.33 12.58
N LYS A 302 7.69 -3.84 13.46
CA LYS A 302 7.48 -3.31 14.83
C LYS A 302 8.75 -3.28 15.69
N GLU A 303 9.60 -4.30 15.57
CA GLU A 303 10.85 -4.40 16.36
C GLU A 303 11.88 -3.37 15.89
N LEU A 304 11.90 -3.13 14.58
CA LEU A 304 12.83 -2.19 13.96
C LEU A 304 12.48 -0.75 14.31
N THR A 305 11.22 -0.34 14.19
CA THR A 305 10.78 1.02 14.58
C THR A 305 11.06 1.30 16.05
N LYS A 306 10.79 0.34 16.94
CA LYS A 306 11.15 0.43 18.36
C LYS A 306 12.65 0.58 18.59
N SER A 307 13.48 -0.15 17.84
CA SER A 307 14.94 -0.07 17.96
C SER A 307 15.53 1.28 17.54
N PHE A 308 14.82 2.04 16.70
CA PHE A 308 15.21 3.42 16.35
C PHE A 308 14.90 4.43 17.44
N GLY A 309 14.13 4.04 18.45
CA GLY A 309 13.62 4.94 19.50
C GLY A 309 12.40 5.73 19.05
N TRP A 310 11.77 5.37 17.92
CA TRP A 310 10.55 6.00 17.45
C TRP A 310 9.38 5.52 18.28
N ASP A 311 8.63 6.46 18.85
CA ASP A 311 7.32 6.15 19.40
C ASP A 311 6.28 6.06 18.27
N THR A 312 5.03 5.75 18.62
CA THR A 312 3.94 5.71 17.64
C THR A 312 3.75 7.05 16.93
N TYR A 313 4.02 8.19 17.59
CA TYR A 313 3.82 9.53 17.07
C TYR A 313 4.93 9.96 16.10
N ASP A 314 6.20 9.65 16.41
CA ASP A 314 7.36 9.88 15.52
C ASP A 314 7.24 9.07 14.22
N SER A 315 6.65 7.87 14.30
CA SER A 315 6.36 7.04 13.12
C SER A 315 5.32 7.67 12.17
N PHE A 316 4.48 8.60 12.68
CA PHE A 316 3.49 9.36 11.90
C PHE A 316 4.02 10.67 11.34
N MET A 317 5.10 11.22 11.89
CA MET A 317 5.82 12.30 11.22
C MET A 317 6.54 11.67 10.03
N GLN A 318 6.08 12.00 8.82
CA GLN A 318 6.79 11.63 7.59
C GLN A 318 8.14 12.33 7.62
N HIS A 319 9.13 11.70 8.24
CA HIS A 319 10.52 12.07 8.05
C HIS A 319 10.80 12.00 6.55
N ASP A 320 11.55 12.98 6.06
CA ASP A 320 12.06 12.93 4.70
C ASP A 320 12.76 11.56 4.53
N VAL A 321 12.40 10.79 3.50
CA VAL A 321 12.96 9.45 3.26
C VAL A 321 14.48 9.51 3.20
N GLN A 322 15.03 10.66 2.81
CA GLN A 322 16.46 10.99 2.85
C GLN A 322 17.03 10.94 4.27
N GLU A 323 16.36 11.58 5.24
CA GLU A 323 16.78 11.59 6.64
C GLU A 323 16.75 10.18 7.22
N LEU A 324 15.70 9.39 6.94
CA LEU A 324 15.64 8.01 7.36
C LEU A 324 16.79 7.17 6.79
N ASN A 325 17.03 7.23 5.49
CA ASN A 325 18.09 6.47 4.85
C ASN A 325 19.46 6.82 5.44
N ARG A 326 19.72 8.11 5.63
CA ARG A 326 20.99 8.58 6.20
C ARG A 326 21.15 8.17 7.66
N VAL A 327 20.11 8.33 8.49
CA VAL A 327 20.11 7.88 9.90
C VAL A 327 20.29 6.36 9.99
N LEU A 328 19.66 5.60 9.11
CA LEU A 328 19.82 4.14 9.04
C LEU A 328 21.26 3.76 8.71
N CYS A 329 21.83 4.33 7.64
CA CYS A 329 23.20 4.09 7.23
C CYS A 329 24.22 4.49 8.30
N GLU A 330 24.08 5.68 8.89
CA GLU A 330 24.96 6.18 9.96
C GLU A 330 24.93 5.24 11.19
N LYS A 331 23.73 4.88 11.67
CA LYS A 331 23.59 3.96 12.82
C LYS A 331 24.12 2.56 12.54
N LEU A 332 23.99 2.07 11.30
CA LEU A 332 24.56 0.78 10.91
C LEU A 332 26.08 0.83 10.81
N GLU A 333 26.63 1.89 10.21
CA GLU A 333 28.06 2.08 10.10
C GLU A 333 28.73 2.13 11.49
N ASP A 334 28.12 2.85 12.44
CA ASP A 334 28.59 2.90 13.83
C ASP A 334 28.59 1.53 14.52
N LYS A 335 27.65 0.65 14.18
CA LYS A 335 27.60 -0.73 14.70
C LYS A 335 28.52 -1.70 13.97
N MET A 336 28.87 -1.40 12.72
CA MET A 336 29.81 -2.18 11.92
C MET A 336 31.28 -1.83 12.22
N LYS A 337 31.57 -0.67 12.82
CA LYS A 337 32.93 -0.28 13.25
C LYS A 337 33.54 -1.29 14.22
N GLY A 338 34.77 -1.70 13.96
CA GLY A 338 35.49 -2.69 14.77
C GLY A 338 35.05 -4.15 14.52
N THR A 339 34.30 -4.40 13.45
CA THR A 339 33.77 -5.74 13.10
C THR A 339 34.32 -6.22 11.76
N VAL A 340 34.07 -7.47 11.40
CA VAL A 340 34.51 -8.03 10.10
C VAL A 340 33.83 -7.40 8.88
N VAL A 341 32.73 -6.66 9.09
CA VAL A 341 31.96 -5.95 8.05
C VAL A 341 32.16 -4.43 8.09
N GLU A 342 33.17 -3.95 8.81
CA GLU A 342 33.52 -2.54 8.85
C GLU A 342 33.75 -1.97 7.43
N GLY A 343 33.24 -0.76 7.19
CA GLY A 343 33.36 -0.08 5.91
C GLY A 343 32.46 -0.61 4.79
N THR A 344 31.59 -1.61 5.04
CA THR A 344 30.70 -2.13 3.99
C THR A 344 29.75 -1.06 3.44
N ILE A 345 29.20 -0.20 4.30
CA ILE A 345 28.29 0.89 3.89
C ILE A 345 29.02 1.89 3.00
N GLN A 346 30.23 2.30 3.42
CA GLN A 346 31.10 3.19 2.65
C GLN A 346 31.43 2.58 1.28
N GLN A 347 31.88 1.31 1.24
CA GLN A 347 32.20 0.63 0.00
C GLN A 347 31.03 0.48 -0.98
N LEU A 348 29.80 0.47 -0.49
CA LEU A 348 28.60 0.31 -1.32
C LEU A 348 28.06 1.64 -1.84
N PHE A 349 27.99 2.66 -0.97
CA PHE A 349 27.19 3.85 -1.19
C PHE A 349 28.00 5.14 -1.18
N GLU A 350 29.22 5.15 -0.65
CA GLU A 350 30.05 6.36 -0.61
C GLU A 350 30.66 6.66 -1.99
N GLY A 351 30.41 7.87 -2.47
CA GLY A 351 31.17 8.49 -3.55
C GLY A 351 31.74 9.83 -3.09
N HIS A 352 32.51 10.47 -3.96
CA HIS A 352 33.14 11.74 -3.63
C HIS A 352 32.98 12.79 -4.72
N HIS A 353 32.70 14.01 -4.30
CA HIS A 353 32.76 15.19 -5.16
C HIS A 353 33.81 16.19 -4.69
N MET A 354 34.22 17.04 -5.61
CA MET A 354 35.13 18.15 -5.39
C MET A 354 34.37 19.45 -5.65
N ASN A 355 34.19 20.23 -4.60
CA ASN A 355 33.76 21.62 -4.72
C ASN A 355 35.00 22.46 -5.04
N TYR A 356 34.93 23.28 -6.09
CA TYR A 356 36.03 24.17 -6.46
C TYR A 356 35.56 25.61 -6.58
N ILE A 357 36.45 26.53 -6.22
CA ILE A 357 36.32 27.96 -6.43
C ILE A 357 37.60 28.43 -7.10
N GLU A 358 37.49 29.01 -8.29
CA GLU A 358 38.61 29.50 -9.09
C GLU A 358 38.40 30.99 -9.37
N CYS A 359 39.33 31.82 -8.91
CA CYS A 359 39.26 33.26 -9.16
C CYS A 359 39.56 33.58 -10.63
N ILE A 360 38.86 34.57 -11.19
CA ILE A 360 39.00 34.92 -12.61
C ILE A 360 40.22 35.81 -12.86
N ASN A 361 40.46 36.77 -11.96
CA ASN A 361 41.45 37.83 -12.15
C ASN A 361 42.76 37.58 -11.41
N VAL A 362 42.81 36.56 -10.53
CA VAL A 362 43.99 36.20 -9.74
C VAL A 362 44.18 34.68 -9.79
N ASP A 363 45.43 34.23 -9.74
CA ASP A 363 45.79 32.81 -9.71
C ASP A 363 45.57 32.24 -8.30
N PHE A 364 44.30 32.08 -7.95
CA PHE A 364 43.87 31.50 -6.68
C PHE A 364 42.76 30.48 -6.93
N LYS A 365 42.97 29.25 -6.49
CA LYS A 365 42.01 28.15 -6.57
C LYS A 365 41.89 27.48 -5.20
N SER A 366 40.65 27.34 -4.73
CA SER A 366 40.31 26.58 -3.53
C SER A 366 39.53 25.33 -3.96
N THR A 367 39.92 24.17 -3.44
CA THR A 367 39.24 22.89 -3.70
C THR A 367 38.98 22.17 -2.40
N ARG A 368 37.75 21.66 -2.23
CA ARG A 368 37.35 20.85 -1.08
C ARG A 368 36.76 19.54 -1.55
N LYS A 369 37.31 18.43 -1.06
CA LYS A 369 36.75 17.10 -1.25
C LYS A 369 35.70 16.83 -0.17
N GLU A 370 34.55 16.29 -0.58
CA GLU A 370 33.47 15.89 0.30
C GLU A 370 32.92 14.53 -0.15
N SER A 371 32.52 13.71 0.82
CA SER A 371 31.86 12.42 0.58
C SER A 371 30.34 12.61 0.49
N PHE A 372 29.68 11.75 -0.28
CA PHE A 372 28.22 11.66 -0.35
C PHE A 372 27.78 10.19 -0.33
N TYR A 373 26.60 9.91 0.21
CA TYR A 373 25.97 8.58 0.18
C TYR A 373 24.74 8.55 -0.75
N ASP A 374 24.19 9.73 -1.05
CA ASP A 374 23.09 9.96 -1.98
C ASP A 374 23.31 11.29 -2.72
N LEU A 375 22.71 11.42 -3.90
CA LEU A 375 22.72 12.64 -4.69
C LEU A 375 21.31 13.20 -4.82
N GLN A 376 21.13 14.45 -4.43
CA GLN A 376 19.85 15.14 -4.54
C GLN A 376 19.79 15.90 -5.86
N LEU A 377 18.91 15.44 -6.75
CA LEU A 377 18.73 15.99 -8.08
C LEU A 377 17.51 16.88 -8.15
N ASP A 378 17.69 18.06 -8.72
CA ASP A 378 16.59 18.99 -8.98
C ASP A 378 15.68 18.42 -10.06
N VAL A 379 14.37 18.35 -9.78
CA VAL A 379 13.34 17.95 -10.76
C VAL A 379 12.78 19.16 -11.48
N LYS A 380 12.54 20.25 -10.74
CA LYS A 380 11.95 21.48 -11.28
C LYS A 380 12.88 22.12 -12.31
N GLY A 381 12.36 22.28 -13.53
CA GLY A 381 13.12 22.81 -14.67
C GLY A 381 14.04 21.79 -15.35
N CYS A 382 14.05 20.53 -14.92
CA CYS A 382 14.83 19.45 -15.51
C CYS A 382 13.87 18.43 -16.14
N ARG A 383 14.10 18.08 -17.42
CA ARG A 383 13.25 17.12 -18.14
C ARG A 383 13.61 15.65 -17.84
N ASP A 384 14.86 15.41 -17.47
CA ASP A 384 15.44 14.07 -17.32
C ASP A 384 16.62 14.10 -16.33
N VAL A 385 17.09 12.91 -15.93
CA VAL A 385 18.24 12.74 -15.01
C VAL A 385 19.51 13.43 -15.51
N TYR A 386 19.76 13.42 -16.83
CA TYR A 386 20.97 14.04 -17.38
C TYR A 386 20.92 15.57 -17.28
N ALA A 387 19.74 16.18 -17.49
CA ALA A 387 19.54 17.61 -17.29
C ALA A 387 19.79 18.02 -15.82
N SER A 388 19.45 17.17 -14.86
CA SER A 388 19.75 17.41 -13.45
C SER A 388 21.24 17.28 -13.14
N PHE A 389 21.94 16.30 -13.72
CA PHE A 389 23.40 16.21 -13.60
C PHE A 389 24.13 17.39 -14.27
N ASP A 390 23.65 17.84 -15.43
CA ASP A 390 24.17 19.02 -16.12
C ASP A 390 24.02 20.28 -15.24
N LYS A 391 22.87 20.42 -14.59
CA LYS A 391 22.62 21.50 -13.62
C LYS A 391 23.48 21.35 -12.36
N TYR A 392 23.70 20.11 -11.90
CA TYR A 392 24.50 19.83 -10.70
C TYR A 392 25.97 20.26 -10.87
N VAL A 393 26.54 20.11 -12.07
CA VAL A 393 27.92 20.54 -12.39
C VAL A 393 27.98 21.93 -13.03
N GLU A 394 26.85 22.66 -13.09
CA GLU A 394 26.80 23.99 -13.66
C GLU A 394 27.70 24.96 -12.88
N VAL A 395 28.46 25.77 -13.60
CA VAL A 395 29.41 26.71 -13.01
C VAL A 395 28.69 27.99 -12.61
N GLU A 396 28.60 28.22 -11.32
CA GLU A 396 28.09 29.45 -10.72
C GLU A 396 29.16 30.56 -10.81
N ARG A 397 28.78 31.73 -11.30
CA ARG A 397 29.64 32.92 -11.30
C ARG A 397 29.36 33.77 -10.07
N LEU A 398 30.40 33.99 -9.28
CA LEU A 398 30.42 34.83 -8.09
C LEU A 398 30.89 36.24 -8.51
N GLU A 399 29.94 37.13 -8.78
CA GLU A 399 30.17 38.50 -9.24
C GLU A 399 29.34 39.49 -8.40
N GLY A 400 29.64 40.79 -8.50
CA GLY A 400 28.88 41.84 -7.80
C GLY A 400 28.97 41.74 -6.27
N ASP A 401 27.82 41.72 -5.60
CA ASP A 401 27.73 41.59 -4.14
C ASP A 401 28.07 40.18 -3.64
N ASN A 402 28.08 39.18 -4.54
CA ASN A 402 28.37 37.77 -4.24
C ASN A 402 29.84 37.38 -4.49
N LYS A 403 30.76 38.37 -4.60
CA LYS A 403 32.20 38.12 -4.82
C LYS A 403 32.79 37.21 -3.74
N TYR A 404 33.73 36.37 -4.14
CA TYR A 404 34.42 35.45 -3.24
C TYR A 404 35.56 36.15 -2.48
N HIS A 405 35.66 35.95 -1.18
CA HIS A 405 36.77 36.49 -0.39
C HIS A 405 37.99 35.55 -0.43
N ALA A 406 38.87 35.79 -1.38
CA ALA A 406 40.06 34.99 -1.68
C ALA A 406 41.23 35.35 -0.76
N GLU A 407 41.12 35.02 0.53
CA GLU A 407 42.19 35.19 1.55
C GLU A 407 43.04 36.47 1.38
N GLN A 408 44.27 36.33 0.85
CA GLN A 408 45.25 37.41 0.67
C GLN A 408 44.90 38.39 -0.48
N HIS A 409 43.97 38.02 -1.35
CA HIS A 409 43.55 38.77 -2.53
C HIS A 409 42.23 39.54 -2.34
N GLY A 410 41.59 39.43 -1.17
CA GLY A 410 40.33 40.12 -0.87
C GLY A 410 39.15 39.64 -1.72
N LEU A 411 38.15 40.51 -1.96
CA LEU A 411 36.96 40.16 -2.75
C LEU A 411 37.28 40.08 -4.25
N GLN A 412 37.03 38.92 -4.84
CA GLN A 412 37.33 38.60 -6.23
C GLN A 412 36.12 38.02 -6.95
N ASP A 413 36.05 38.28 -8.26
CA ASP A 413 35.13 37.55 -9.13
C ASP A 413 35.66 36.12 -9.31
N ALA A 414 34.81 35.13 -9.11
CA ALA A 414 35.22 33.73 -9.10
C ALA A 414 34.18 32.83 -9.77
N LYS A 415 34.63 31.65 -10.21
CA LYS A 415 33.80 30.55 -10.68
C LYS A 415 33.72 29.51 -9.58
N LYS A 416 32.52 29.11 -9.23
CA LYS A 416 32.25 28.05 -8.26
C LYS A 416 31.55 26.90 -8.96
N GLY A 417 31.96 25.68 -8.69
CA GLY A 417 31.31 24.50 -9.27
C GLY A 417 31.62 23.23 -8.51
N VAL A 418 31.01 22.15 -8.97
CA VAL A 418 31.15 20.80 -8.40
C VAL A 418 31.51 19.83 -9.53
N LEU A 419 32.47 18.95 -9.28
CA LEU A 419 32.81 17.83 -10.16
C LEU A 419 32.95 16.55 -9.33
N PHE A 420 32.61 15.41 -9.90
CA PHE A 420 32.71 14.12 -9.22
C PHE A 420 34.13 13.55 -9.33
N ILE A 421 34.68 13.08 -8.22
CA ILE A 421 35.97 12.37 -8.21
C ILE A 421 35.73 10.91 -8.55
N ASP A 422 34.70 10.33 -7.94
CA ASP A 422 34.26 8.96 -8.13
C ASP A 422 32.78 8.82 -7.77
N PHE A 423 32.16 7.76 -8.28
CA PHE A 423 30.79 7.38 -7.95
C PHE A 423 30.78 6.06 -7.16
N PRO A 424 29.76 5.80 -6.33
CA PRO A 424 29.64 4.54 -5.60
C PRO A 424 29.19 3.38 -6.50
N PRO A 425 29.46 2.11 -6.12
CA PRO A 425 28.92 0.95 -6.82
C PRO A 425 27.38 0.88 -6.82
N VAL A 426 26.72 1.34 -5.75
CA VAL A 426 25.28 1.52 -5.67
C VAL A 426 24.96 3.00 -5.56
N LEU A 427 24.41 3.57 -6.63
CA LEU A 427 24.11 4.99 -6.73
C LEU A 427 22.66 5.27 -6.34
N GLN A 428 22.48 6.09 -5.31
CA GLN A 428 21.17 6.53 -4.84
C GLN A 428 20.89 7.96 -5.30
N LEU A 429 19.86 8.14 -6.12
CA LEU A 429 19.44 9.44 -6.65
C LEU A 429 18.11 9.84 -6.04
N GLN A 430 18.14 10.88 -5.23
CA GLN A 430 16.96 11.47 -4.60
C GLN A 430 16.42 12.58 -5.50
N LEU A 431 15.17 12.46 -5.93
CA LEU A 431 14.53 13.44 -6.80
C LEU A 431 13.80 14.45 -5.92
N LYS A 432 14.26 15.71 -5.93
CA LYS A 432 13.67 16.81 -5.14
C LYS A 432 12.29 17.17 -5.69
N ARG A 433 11.29 16.35 -5.35
CA ARG A 433 9.88 16.57 -5.70
C ARG A 433 9.10 17.30 -4.63
N PHE A 434 9.71 17.59 -3.49
CA PHE A 434 9.08 18.38 -2.43
C PHE A 434 9.93 19.61 -2.20
N GLU A 435 9.33 20.78 -2.34
CA GLU A 435 10.01 22.06 -2.10
C GLU A 435 9.06 23.03 -1.38
N TYR A 436 9.66 23.98 -0.66
CA TYR A 436 8.92 25.06 -0.05
C TYR A 436 8.64 26.15 -1.08
N ASP A 437 7.37 26.44 -1.34
CA ASP A 437 6.98 27.57 -2.17
C ASP A 437 6.87 28.83 -1.30
N PHE A 438 7.89 29.68 -1.35
CA PHE A 438 7.94 30.95 -0.61
C PHE A 438 6.80 31.92 -0.97
N MET A 439 6.25 31.84 -2.17
CA MET A 439 5.15 32.73 -2.59
C MET A 439 3.81 32.26 -2.03
N ARG A 440 3.65 30.94 -1.83
CA ARG A 440 2.43 30.32 -1.29
C ARG A 440 2.51 29.99 0.20
N ASP A 441 3.68 30.20 0.81
CA ASP A 441 3.98 29.90 2.21
C ASP A 441 3.59 28.45 2.59
N THR A 442 3.88 27.51 1.68
CA THR A 442 3.47 26.11 1.83
C THR A 442 4.40 25.16 1.11
N MET A 443 4.48 23.93 1.60
CA MET A 443 5.19 22.85 0.94
C MET A 443 4.38 22.39 -0.28
N VAL A 444 5.04 22.22 -1.42
CA VAL A 444 4.42 21.76 -2.67
C VAL A 444 5.11 20.51 -3.21
N LYS A 445 4.33 19.64 -3.85
CA LYS A 445 4.85 18.48 -4.57
C LYS A 445 4.97 18.81 -6.07
N ILE A 446 6.17 18.67 -6.62
CA ILE A 446 6.49 18.82 -8.04
C ILE A 446 6.12 17.51 -8.76
N ASN A 447 4.99 17.53 -9.45
CA ASN A 447 4.51 16.40 -10.24
C ASN A 447 4.92 16.48 -11.71
N ASP A 448 5.84 17.39 -12.06
CA ASP A 448 6.33 17.57 -13.43
C ASP A 448 6.91 16.25 -13.99
N ARG A 449 6.78 16.09 -15.31
CA ARG A 449 7.30 14.93 -16.03
C ARG A 449 8.83 14.96 -16.00
N TYR A 450 9.43 13.90 -15.47
CA TYR A 450 10.86 13.74 -15.29
C TYR A 450 11.28 12.33 -15.68
N GLU A 451 12.08 12.21 -16.73
CA GLU A 451 12.48 10.93 -17.29
C GLU A 451 13.77 10.41 -16.65
N PHE A 452 13.81 9.10 -16.41
CA PHE A 452 15.00 8.39 -15.98
C PHE A 452 15.18 7.11 -16.79
N PRO A 453 16.40 6.83 -17.28
CA PRO A 453 16.64 5.72 -18.19
C PRO A 453 16.86 4.40 -17.43
N LEU A 454 16.63 3.27 -18.09
CA LEU A 454 17.01 1.96 -17.56
C LEU A 454 18.54 1.81 -17.42
N GLN A 455 19.30 2.45 -18.32
CA GLN A 455 20.75 2.49 -18.36
C GLN A 455 21.22 3.94 -18.25
N LEU A 456 21.96 4.25 -17.20
CA LEU A 456 22.49 5.57 -16.91
C LEU A 456 24.00 5.59 -17.15
N ASN A 457 24.46 6.38 -18.12
CA ASN A 457 25.87 6.51 -18.45
C ASN A 457 26.41 7.87 -17.97
N LEU A 458 27.13 7.87 -16.84
CA LEU A 458 27.72 9.09 -16.26
C LEU A 458 29.09 9.43 -16.86
N ASP A 459 29.68 8.55 -17.68
CA ASP A 459 30.90 8.85 -18.45
C ASP A 459 30.61 9.51 -19.80
N ARG A 460 29.34 9.83 -20.09
CA ARG A 460 28.95 10.48 -21.34
C ARG A 460 29.70 11.80 -21.56
N GLU A 461 29.79 12.20 -22.82
CA GLU A 461 30.45 13.47 -23.21
C GLU A 461 31.90 13.56 -22.69
N ASN A 462 32.63 12.45 -22.77
CA ASN A 462 34.03 12.34 -22.33
C ASN A 462 34.23 12.55 -20.82
N GLY A 463 33.29 12.07 -19.99
CA GLY A 463 33.34 12.21 -18.54
C GLY A 463 33.15 13.65 -18.10
N LYS A 464 32.17 14.35 -18.68
CA LYS A 464 31.82 15.75 -18.39
C LYS A 464 31.61 16.03 -16.91
N TYR A 465 31.07 15.06 -16.18
CA TYR A 465 30.77 15.20 -14.75
C TYR A 465 31.98 14.90 -13.85
N LEU A 466 33.01 14.26 -14.39
CA LEU A 466 34.18 13.83 -13.62
C LEU A 466 35.23 14.93 -13.53
N SER A 467 35.94 14.96 -12.41
CA SER A 467 37.11 15.82 -12.22
C SER A 467 38.25 15.41 -13.18
N PRO A 468 39.19 16.32 -13.48
CA PRO A 468 40.34 16.00 -14.33
C PRO A 468 41.20 14.86 -13.78
N ASP A 469 41.29 14.75 -12.46
CA ASP A 469 42.11 13.77 -11.73
C ASP A 469 41.34 12.49 -11.39
N ALA A 470 40.07 12.38 -11.81
CA ALA A 470 39.24 11.20 -11.56
C ALA A 470 39.82 9.95 -12.24
N ASP A 471 39.74 8.81 -11.54
CA ASP A 471 40.09 7.53 -12.14
C ASP A 471 39.07 7.14 -13.22
N ARG A 472 39.54 7.04 -14.46
CA ARG A 472 38.73 6.68 -15.64
C ARG A 472 38.89 5.21 -16.03
N SER A 473 39.58 4.41 -15.22
CA SER A 473 39.71 2.97 -15.44
C SER A 473 38.40 2.21 -15.20
N VAL A 474 37.57 2.72 -14.29
CA VAL A 474 36.25 2.17 -13.96
C VAL A 474 35.18 2.94 -14.74
N ARG A 475 34.36 2.20 -15.50
CA ARG A 475 33.26 2.79 -16.26
C ARG A 475 32.04 3.04 -15.37
N ASN A 476 31.56 4.28 -15.33
CA ASN A 476 30.35 4.70 -14.63
C ASN A 476 29.09 4.46 -15.47
N LEU A 477 28.90 3.20 -15.87
CA LEU A 477 27.67 2.72 -16.50
C LEU A 477 26.82 1.98 -15.47
N TYR A 478 25.57 2.40 -15.34
CA TYR A 478 24.68 1.98 -14.28
C TYR A 478 23.37 1.41 -14.82
N THR A 479 22.91 0.31 -14.21
CA THR A 479 21.61 -0.31 -14.50
C THR A 479 20.63 0.02 -13.38
N LEU A 480 19.42 0.48 -13.74
CA LEU A 480 18.37 0.80 -12.78
C LEU A 480 17.89 -0.46 -12.05
N HIS A 481 18.00 -0.44 -10.72
CA HIS A 481 17.63 -1.53 -9.83
C HIS A 481 16.26 -1.31 -9.18
N SER A 482 16.01 -0.11 -8.64
CA SER A 482 14.77 0.21 -7.93
C SER A 482 14.25 1.62 -8.24
N VAL A 483 12.93 1.76 -8.21
CA VAL A 483 12.17 3.01 -8.37
C VAL A 483 11.21 3.13 -7.19
N LEU A 484 11.50 4.04 -6.26
CA LEU A 484 10.61 4.32 -5.13
C LEU A 484 9.65 5.43 -5.52
N VAL A 485 8.37 5.21 -5.24
CA VAL A 485 7.26 6.01 -5.75
C VAL A 485 6.42 6.51 -4.60
N HIS A 486 5.98 7.76 -4.73
CA HIS A 486 5.02 8.38 -3.83
C HIS A 486 3.78 8.77 -4.61
N SER A 487 2.63 8.24 -4.20
CA SER A 487 1.31 8.55 -4.76
C SER A 487 0.50 9.39 -3.78
N GLY A 488 0.25 10.65 -4.12
CA GLY A 488 -0.50 11.57 -3.26
C GLY A 488 0.09 12.98 -3.24
N GLY A 489 -0.38 13.78 -2.28
CA GLY A 489 0.02 15.16 -2.07
C GLY A 489 0.97 15.32 -0.88
N VAL A 490 1.23 16.56 -0.48
CA VAL A 490 2.19 16.88 0.59
C VAL A 490 1.71 16.48 1.98
N HIS A 491 0.39 16.55 2.22
CA HIS A 491 -0.20 16.24 3.53
C HIS A 491 -0.61 14.77 3.69
N GLY A 492 -0.30 13.93 2.71
CA GLY A 492 -0.73 12.54 2.72
C GLY A 492 -0.56 11.89 1.35
N GLY A 493 -0.11 10.64 1.40
CA GLY A 493 0.06 9.80 0.24
C GLY A 493 0.57 8.43 0.64
N HIS A 494 0.85 7.63 -0.38
CA HIS A 494 1.20 6.22 -0.25
C HIS A 494 2.54 5.96 -0.91
N TYR A 495 3.39 5.22 -0.23
CA TYR A 495 4.76 4.93 -0.66
C TYR A 495 4.90 3.46 -1.00
N TYR A 496 5.55 3.16 -2.12
CA TYR A 496 5.81 1.80 -2.57
C TYR A 496 7.05 1.79 -3.48
N ALA A 497 7.59 0.61 -3.78
CA ALA A 497 8.79 0.47 -4.61
C ALA A 497 8.57 -0.52 -5.76
N PHE A 498 9.08 -0.20 -6.94
CA PHE A 498 9.34 -1.18 -7.98
C PHE A 498 10.80 -1.61 -7.91
N ILE A 499 11.05 -2.92 -7.88
CA ILE A 499 12.39 -3.47 -7.70
C ILE A 499 12.63 -4.58 -8.74
N ARG A 500 13.87 -4.66 -9.25
CA ARG A 500 14.40 -5.78 -10.04
C ARG A 500 15.46 -6.54 -9.24
N PRO A 501 15.08 -7.52 -8.40
CA PRO A 501 16.01 -8.22 -7.51
C PRO A 501 17.21 -8.85 -8.22
N THR A 502 17.00 -9.38 -9.43
CA THR A 502 18.03 -10.05 -10.25
C THR A 502 18.54 -9.18 -11.39
N LEU A 503 18.10 -7.93 -11.49
CA LEU A 503 18.33 -7.07 -12.66
C LEU A 503 17.90 -7.72 -14.00
N SER A 504 16.98 -8.68 -13.97
CA SER A 504 16.30 -9.20 -15.17
C SER A 504 15.21 -8.22 -15.65
N ASP A 505 14.53 -8.50 -16.76
CA ASP A 505 13.47 -7.64 -17.31
C ASP A 505 12.18 -7.65 -16.46
N GLN A 506 12.03 -8.63 -15.56
CA GLN A 506 10.86 -8.74 -14.69
C GLN A 506 10.96 -7.75 -13.53
N TRP A 507 9.96 -6.86 -13.44
CA TRP A 507 9.78 -5.95 -12.30
C TRP A 507 8.81 -6.53 -11.28
N PHE A 508 9.01 -6.13 -10.03
CA PHE A 508 8.10 -6.45 -8.94
C PHE A 508 7.73 -5.17 -8.20
N LYS A 509 6.43 -4.94 -8.01
CA LYS A 509 5.92 -3.86 -7.17
C LYS A 509 5.74 -4.36 -5.75
N PHE A 510 6.51 -3.81 -4.84
CA PHE A 510 6.45 -3.99 -3.40
C PHE A 510 5.59 -2.87 -2.81
N ASP A 511 4.32 -3.20 -2.58
CA ASP A 511 3.27 -2.32 -2.09
C ASP A 511 2.83 -2.82 -0.71
N ASP A 512 3.61 -2.43 0.30
CA ASP A 512 3.52 -2.97 1.67
C ASP A 512 3.43 -4.49 1.70
N GLU A 513 2.30 -5.06 2.11
CA GLU A 513 2.09 -6.50 2.29
C GLU A 513 2.02 -7.25 0.97
N ARG A 514 1.77 -6.52 -0.11
CA ARG A 514 1.49 -7.08 -1.42
C ARG A 514 2.68 -6.92 -2.34
N VAL A 515 3.09 -8.04 -2.93
CA VAL A 515 4.12 -8.04 -3.98
C VAL A 515 3.51 -8.54 -5.27
N THR A 516 3.58 -7.76 -6.33
CA THR A 516 3.01 -8.12 -7.65
C THR A 516 4.07 -8.05 -8.74
N LYS A 517 3.95 -8.90 -9.75
CA LYS A 517 4.76 -8.81 -10.98
C LYS A 517 4.23 -7.67 -11.84
N GLU A 518 5.12 -6.84 -12.34
CA GLU A 518 4.79 -5.69 -13.17
C GLU A 518 5.69 -5.64 -14.40
N ASP A 519 5.23 -4.93 -15.42
CA ASP A 519 6.02 -4.69 -16.63
C ASP A 519 6.93 -3.45 -16.48
N MET A 520 7.85 -3.30 -17.43
CA MET A 520 8.78 -2.17 -17.45
C MET A 520 8.06 -0.83 -17.61
N LYS A 521 6.95 -0.77 -18.36
CA LYS A 521 6.20 0.45 -18.60
C LYS A 521 5.59 1.00 -17.30
N ARG A 522 5.03 0.11 -16.47
CA ARG A 522 4.47 0.39 -15.15
C ARG A 522 5.53 0.87 -14.17
N ALA A 523 6.69 0.20 -14.14
CA ALA A 523 7.77 0.53 -13.21
C ALA A 523 8.57 1.79 -13.62
N LEU A 524 8.59 2.14 -14.90
CA LEU A 524 9.41 3.20 -15.47
C LEU A 524 8.58 4.37 -16.01
N GLU A 525 7.95 4.20 -17.17
CA GLU A 525 7.30 5.28 -17.93
C GLU A 525 6.13 5.91 -17.17
N GLU A 526 5.33 5.08 -16.49
CA GLU A 526 4.20 5.58 -15.70
C GLU A 526 4.63 6.35 -14.44
N GLN A 527 5.90 6.24 -14.04
CA GLN A 527 6.46 6.88 -12.83
C GLN A 527 7.22 8.18 -13.11
N TYR A 528 7.28 8.62 -14.37
CA TYR A 528 7.88 9.91 -14.75
C TYR A 528 7.11 11.12 -14.20
N GLY A 529 5.82 10.95 -13.87
CA GLY A 529 4.92 12.05 -13.54
C GLY A 529 4.38 12.75 -14.79
N GLY A 530 4.01 14.01 -14.65
CA GLY A 530 3.42 14.83 -15.69
C GLY A 530 1.90 14.83 -15.70
N GLU A 531 1.33 15.31 -16.80
CA GLU A 531 -0.10 15.29 -17.05
C GLU A 531 -0.45 14.11 -17.96
N GLU A 532 -1.53 13.41 -17.63
CA GLU A 532 -2.12 12.42 -18.53
C GLU A 532 -3.22 13.08 -19.33
N GLU A 533 -3.09 13.04 -20.65
CA GLU A 533 -4.13 13.45 -21.57
C GLU A 533 -4.98 12.22 -21.92
N LEU A 534 -6.26 12.26 -21.56
CA LEU A 534 -7.18 11.25 -22.07
C LEU A 534 -7.33 11.44 -23.59
N PRO A 535 -7.34 10.36 -24.39
CA PRO A 535 -7.59 10.46 -25.83
C PRO A 535 -8.87 11.25 -26.10
N GLN A 536 -8.83 12.18 -27.08
CA GLN A 536 -10.03 12.90 -27.51
C GLN A 536 -11.07 11.90 -28.00
N THR A 537 -12.17 11.75 -27.26
CA THR A 537 -13.24 10.81 -27.63
C THR A 537 -14.11 11.29 -28.79
N ASN A 538 -14.01 12.58 -29.19
CA ASN A 538 -14.84 13.18 -30.24
C ASN A 538 -14.03 14.08 -31.20
N PRO A 539 -13.72 13.65 -32.44
CA PRO A 539 -12.98 14.45 -33.44
C PRO A 539 -13.70 15.69 -34.01
N GLY A 540 -14.68 16.26 -33.31
CA GLY A 540 -15.56 17.31 -33.86
C GLY A 540 -16.02 18.40 -32.88
N PHE A 541 -15.63 18.34 -31.61
CA PHE A 541 -15.88 19.41 -30.63
C PHE A 541 -14.53 19.99 -30.19
N ASN A 542 -14.30 21.29 -30.41
CA ASN A 542 -13.11 22.03 -29.97
C ASN A 542 -13.11 22.24 -28.43
N ASN A 543 -13.16 21.18 -27.65
CA ASN A 543 -12.85 21.25 -26.23
C ASN A 543 -11.37 20.92 -26.04
N THR A 544 -10.66 21.74 -25.25
CA THR A 544 -9.31 21.43 -24.79
C THR A 544 -9.31 20.06 -24.11
N PRO A 545 -8.36 19.15 -24.43
CA PRO A 545 -8.26 17.86 -23.76
C PRO A 545 -8.25 18.02 -22.24
N PHE A 546 -9.04 17.22 -21.54
CA PHE A 546 -9.04 17.22 -20.08
C PHE A 546 -7.72 16.59 -19.62
N LYS A 547 -6.82 17.43 -19.10
CA LYS A 547 -5.53 17.00 -18.56
C LYS A 547 -5.68 16.79 -17.07
N PHE A 548 -5.20 15.66 -16.55
CA PHE A 548 -5.11 15.46 -15.12
C PHE A 548 -3.67 15.16 -14.72
N THR A 549 -3.21 15.81 -13.66
CA THR A 549 -1.85 15.62 -13.14
C THR A 549 -1.71 14.23 -12.53
N LYS A 550 -0.66 13.51 -12.89
CA LYS A 550 -0.28 12.26 -12.23
C LYS A 550 0.27 12.56 -10.85
N TYR A 551 -0.48 12.17 -9.82
CA TYR A 551 -0.06 12.31 -8.42
C TYR A 551 0.85 11.17 -7.94
N SER A 552 1.08 10.16 -8.77
CA SER A 552 2.06 9.08 -8.55
C SER A 552 3.30 9.34 -9.40
N ASN A 553 4.45 9.43 -8.76
CA ASN A 553 5.73 9.61 -9.43
C ASN A 553 6.91 9.16 -8.56
N ALA A 554 8.01 8.82 -9.23
CA ALA A 554 9.24 8.40 -8.57
C ALA A 554 9.86 9.55 -7.79
N TYR A 555 10.27 9.32 -6.54
CA TYR A 555 10.98 10.29 -5.72
C TYR A 555 12.42 9.85 -5.39
N MET A 556 12.74 8.57 -5.54
CA MET A 556 14.10 8.04 -5.35
C MET A 556 14.36 6.92 -6.36
N LEU A 557 15.57 6.90 -6.92
CA LEU A 557 16.04 5.89 -7.85
C LEU A 557 17.30 5.24 -7.30
N VAL A 558 17.41 3.92 -7.47
CA VAL A 558 18.62 3.17 -7.10
C VAL A 558 19.18 2.50 -8.34
N TYR A 559 20.45 2.74 -8.60
CA TYR A 559 21.20 2.21 -9.73
C TYR A 559 22.39 1.39 -9.25
N ILE A 560 22.75 0.34 -9.99
CA ILE A 560 23.90 -0.51 -9.71
C ILE A 560 24.89 -0.42 -10.86
N ARG A 561 26.18 -0.19 -10.56
CA ARG A 561 27.23 -0.13 -11.57
C ARG A 561 27.40 -1.49 -12.24
N GLU A 562 27.45 -1.50 -13.57
CA GLU A 562 27.48 -2.75 -14.35
C GLU A 562 28.74 -3.59 -14.06
N SER A 563 29.89 -2.96 -13.81
CA SER A 563 31.14 -3.66 -13.46
C SER A 563 31.10 -4.31 -12.07
N ASP A 564 30.29 -3.78 -11.15
CA ASP A 564 30.17 -4.28 -9.77
C ASP A 564 28.97 -5.23 -9.58
N LYS A 565 28.19 -5.46 -10.65
CA LYS A 565 26.95 -6.22 -10.65
C LYS A 565 27.07 -7.61 -10.04
N GLU A 566 28.07 -8.39 -10.45
CA GLU A 566 28.28 -9.77 -9.97
C GLU A 566 28.62 -9.80 -8.47
N LYS A 567 29.34 -8.78 -7.98
CA LYS A 567 29.68 -8.64 -6.56
C LYS A 567 28.45 -8.24 -5.74
N ILE A 568 27.64 -7.31 -6.26
CA ILE A 568 26.50 -6.72 -5.54
C ILE A 568 25.29 -7.67 -5.54
N ILE A 569 24.95 -8.24 -6.70
CA ILE A 569 23.87 -9.22 -6.90
C ILE A 569 24.41 -10.64 -6.68
N CYS A 570 25.04 -10.85 -5.54
CA CYS A 570 25.60 -12.14 -5.15
C CYS A 570 24.54 -13.09 -4.58
N ASN A 571 24.86 -14.38 -4.53
CA ASN A 571 24.00 -15.36 -3.85
C ASN A 571 24.14 -15.19 -2.33
N VAL A 572 23.01 -15.28 -1.62
CA VAL A 572 22.96 -15.25 -0.16
C VAL A 572 22.29 -16.53 0.30
N ASP A 573 23.10 -17.41 0.89
CA ASP A 573 22.66 -18.73 1.31
C ASP A 573 22.45 -18.76 2.83
N GLU A 574 21.82 -19.83 3.31
CA GLU A 574 21.61 -20.04 4.75
C GLU A 574 22.93 -20.06 5.55
N LYS A 575 24.04 -20.42 4.91
CA LYS A 575 25.39 -20.44 5.49
C LYS A 575 25.95 -19.05 5.81
N ASP A 576 25.42 -18.01 5.17
CA ASP A 576 25.81 -16.62 5.43
C ASP A 576 25.16 -16.08 6.72
N ILE A 577 24.20 -16.82 7.28
CA ILE A 577 23.47 -16.46 8.49
C ILE A 577 24.13 -17.20 9.66
N ALA A 578 24.52 -16.45 10.70
CA ALA A 578 25.16 -17.03 11.87
C ALA A 578 24.27 -18.09 12.55
N GLU A 579 24.87 -19.19 13.02
CA GLU A 579 24.13 -20.36 13.52
C GLU A 579 23.24 -20.02 14.72
N HIS A 580 23.74 -19.18 15.65
CA HIS A 580 22.95 -18.75 16.82
C HIS A 580 21.71 -17.95 16.41
N LEU A 581 21.79 -17.13 15.35
CA LEU A 581 20.65 -16.39 14.80
C LEU A 581 19.65 -17.33 14.15
N ARG A 582 20.11 -18.31 13.37
CA ARG A 582 19.24 -19.32 12.75
C ARG A 582 18.46 -20.09 13.80
N ILE A 583 19.13 -20.61 14.82
CA ILE A 583 18.50 -21.37 15.91
C ILE A 583 17.47 -20.51 16.64
N ARG A 584 17.84 -19.28 17.01
CA ARG A 584 16.94 -18.35 17.70
C ARG A 584 15.69 -18.03 16.88
N LEU A 585 15.87 -17.59 15.64
CA LEU A 585 14.77 -17.13 14.80
C LEU A 585 13.85 -18.27 14.36
N LYS A 586 14.43 -19.46 14.13
CA LYS A 586 13.64 -20.67 13.86
C LYS A 586 12.79 -21.08 15.07
N LYS A 587 13.36 -21.03 16.28
CA LYS A 587 12.60 -21.28 17.51
C LYS A 587 11.47 -20.26 17.71
N GLU A 588 11.75 -18.97 17.52
CA GLU A 588 10.74 -17.91 17.60
C GLU A 588 9.61 -18.11 16.56
N GLN A 589 9.95 -18.60 15.36
CA GLN A 589 8.99 -18.93 14.31
C GLN A 589 8.12 -20.14 14.70
N GLU A 590 8.72 -21.23 15.17
CA GLU A 590 8.02 -22.44 15.62
C GLU A 590 7.05 -22.12 16.78
N GLU A 591 7.49 -21.36 17.78
CA GLU A 591 6.64 -20.93 18.90
C GLU A 591 5.46 -20.07 18.43
N LYS A 592 5.68 -19.20 17.45
CA LYS A 592 4.62 -18.35 16.88
C LYS A 592 3.63 -19.17 16.07
N GLU A 593 4.10 -20.13 15.29
CA GLU A 593 3.25 -21.06 14.54
C GLU A 593 2.41 -21.92 15.48
N ASP A 594 2.99 -22.43 16.56
CA ASP A 594 2.28 -23.19 17.59
C ASP A 594 1.24 -22.32 18.31
N LYS A 595 1.57 -21.07 18.65
CA LYS A 595 0.61 -20.12 19.21
C LYS A 595 -0.53 -19.84 18.22
N ARG A 596 -0.23 -19.73 16.92
CA ARG A 596 -1.23 -19.54 15.87
C ARG A 596 -2.13 -20.77 15.73
N ARG A 597 -1.56 -21.97 15.69
CA ARG A 597 -2.30 -23.25 15.67
C ARG A 597 -3.19 -23.39 16.90
N TYR A 598 -2.66 -23.05 18.08
CA TYR A 598 -3.42 -23.05 19.32
C TYR A 598 -4.58 -22.04 19.29
N LYS A 599 -4.35 -20.80 18.84
CA LYS A 599 -5.42 -19.79 18.67
C LYS A 599 -6.47 -20.24 17.65
N ALA A 600 -6.06 -20.78 16.51
CA ALA A 600 -6.97 -21.31 15.48
C ALA A 600 -7.81 -22.47 16.02
N GLN A 601 -7.19 -23.39 16.78
CA GLN A 601 -7.92 -24.45 17.48
C GLN A 601 -8.85 -23.87 18.54
N ALA A 602 -8.40 -22.94 19.37
CA ALA A 602 -9.22 -22.30 20.40
C ALA A 602 -10.45 -21.61 19.81
N HIS A 603 -10.31 -20.97 18.64
CA HIS A 603 -11.43 -20.34 17.92
C HIS A 603 -12.53 -21.32 17.50
N LEU A 604 -12.22 -22.62 17.33
CA LEU A 604 -13.21 -23.67 17.04
C LEU A 604 -14.02 -24.10 18.26
N TYR A 605 -13.61 -23.72 19.47
CA TYR A 605 -14.31 -24.07 20.70
C TYR A 605 -14.93 -22.84 21.36
N THR A 606 -15.98 -23.06 22.14
CA THR A 606 -16.60 -22.07 23.02
C THR A 606 -16.74 -22.66 24.41
N ILE A 607 -16.85 -21.80 25.42
CA ILE A 607 -17.05 -22.21 26.80
C ILE A 607 -18.52 -21.98 27.14
N ILE A 608 -19.22 -23.04 27.55
CA ILE A 608 -20.57 -22.96 28.08
C ILE A 608 -20.52 -23.17 29.58
N LYS A 609 -21.05 -22.20 30.31
CA LYS A 609 -21.22 -22.26 31.76
C LYS A 609 -22.64 -22.75 32.08
N VAL A 610 -22.76 -23.75 32.94
CA VAL A 610 -24.06 -24.36 33.31
C VAL A 610 -24.27 -24.22 34.80
N ALA A 611 -25.29 -23.44 35.19
CA ALA A 611 -25.75 -23.33 36.56
C ALA A 611 -26.84 -24.38 36.82
N ARG A 612 -26.79 -25.04 37.98
CA ARG A 612 -27.79 -26.01 38.43
C ARG A 612 -28.55 -25.48 39.64
N ASP A 613 -29.68 -26.11 39.95
CA ASP A 613 -30.49 -25.80 41.14
C ASP A 613 -29.68 -25.85 42.44
N GLU A 614 -28.69 -26.74 42.53
CA GLU A 614 -27.76 -26.82 43.66
C GLU A 614 -26.88 -25.56 43.76
N ASP A 615 -26.36 -25.09 42.63
CA ASP A 615 -25.49 -23.93 42.55
C ASP A 615 -26.29 -22.64 42.85
N LEU A 616 -27.56 -22.59 42.43
CA LEU A 616 -28.53 -21.53 42.77
C LEU A 616 -28.85 -21.53 44.28
N ALA A 617 -29.15 -22.70 44.84
CA ALA A 617 -29.49 -22.83 46.26
C ALA A 617 -28.32 -22.51 47.19
N GLU A 618 -27.09 -22.85 46.78
CA GLU A 618 -25.86 -22.57 47.54
C GLU A 618 -25.47 -21.09 47.49
N GLN A 619 -25.63 -20.43 46.33
CA GLN A 619 -25.19 -19.04 46.16
C GLN A 619 -26.25 -17.99 46.52
N ILE A 620 -27.53 -18.28 46.31
CA ILE A 620 -28.63 -17.31 46.47
C ILE A 620 -29.46 -17.60 47.74
N GLY A 621 -29.42 -18.83 48.27
CA GLY A 621 -30.24 -19.24 49.42
C GLY A 621 -31.71 -19.50 49.07
N LYS A 622 -32.59 -19.58 50.08
CA LYS A 622 -34.03 -19.91 49.90
C LYS A 622 -34.91 -18.73 49.48
N ASP A 623 -34.38 -17.51 49.51
CA ASP A 623 -35.13 -16.28 49.24
C ASP A 623 -34.80 -15.79 47.82
N ILE A 624 -35.54 -16.34 46.84
CA ILE A 624 -35.37 -16.10 45.40
C ILE A 624 -35.93 -14.72 45.06
N TYR A 625 -35.11 -13.67 45.17
CA TYR A 625 -35.50 -12.32 44.75
C TYR A 625 -34.61 -11.73 43.63
N PHE A 626 -33.49 -12.39 43.27
CA PHE A 626 -32.62 -11.99 42.16
C PHE A 626 -32.00 -13.22 41.47
N ASP A 627 -32.24 -13.39 40.17
CA ASP A 627 -31.87 -14.59 39.38
C ASP A 627 -30.43 -14.58 38.83
N LEU A 628 -29.48 -13.95 39.54
CA LEU A 628 -28.10 -13.83 39.07
C LEU A 628 -27.16 -14.72 39.90
N VAL A 629 -26.72 -15.82 39.30
CA VAL A 629 -25.67 -16.70 39.83
C VAL A 629 -24.30 -16.13 39.48
N ASP A 630 -23.34 -16.22 40.39
CA ASP A 630 -21.95 -15.89 40.07
C ASP A 630 -21.42 -16.90 39.04
N HIS A 631 -21.36 -16.46 37.79
CA HIS A 631 -20.97 -17.29 36.65
C HIS A 631 -19.51 -17.78 36.74
N ASP A 632 -18.66 -17.22 37.59
CA ASP A 632 -17.29 -17.72 37.78
C ASP A 632 -17.22 -18.90 38.75
N LYS A 633 -18.30 -19.16 39.50
CA LYS A 633 -18.43 -20.27 40.45
C LYS A 633 -19.23 -21.47 39.92
N VAL A 634 -19.76 -21.38 38.70
CA VAL A 634 -20.52 -22.49 38.07
C VAL A 634 -19.63 -23.31 37.14
N ARG A 635 -20.06 -24.55 36.87
CA ARG A 635 -19.27 -25.47 36.03
C ARG A 635 -19.22 -24.98 34.59
N SER A 636 -18.02 -24.99 34.01
CA SER A 636 -17.75 -24.62 32.62
C SER A 636 -17.38 -25.83 31.77
N PHE A 637 -17.93 -25.91 30.56
CA PHE A 637 -17.64 -26.93 29.57
C PHE A 637 -17.06 -26.30 28.31
N ARG A 638 -15.92 -26.80 27.84
CA ARG A 638 -15.36 -26.41 26.55
C ARG A 638 -15.94 -27.32 25.47
N ILE A 639 -16.68 -26.75 24.52
CA ILE A 639 -17.36 -27.49 23.45
C ILE A 639 -17.01 -26.91 22.07
N GLN A 640 -17.12 -27.71 21.02
CA GLN A 640 -16.85 -27.26 19.65
C GLN A 640 -18.04 -26.45 19.11
N LYS A 641 -17.79 -25.29 18.49
CA LYS A 641 -18.83 -24.34 18.03
C LYS A 641 -19.78 -24.94 16.99
N GLN A 642 -19.31 -25.86 16.15
CA GLN A 642 -20.11 -26.51 15.11
C GLN A 642 -20.80 -27.80 15.57
N MET A 643 -20.68 -28.17 16.84
CA MET A 643 -21.28 -29.41 17.34
C MET A 643 -22.81 -29.28 17.42
N PRO A 644 -23.58 -30.23 16.84
CA PRO A 644 -25.03 -30.22 16.95
C PRO A 644 -25.50 -30.33 18.41
N PHE A 645 -26.52 -29.56 18.77
CA PHE A 645 -27.06 -29.47 20.13
C PHE A 645 -27.45 -30.84 20.74
N ASN A 646 -27.93 -31.75 19.91
CA ASN A 646 -28.30 -33.13 20.26
C ASN A 646 -27.10 -34.00 20.68
N LEU A 647 -25.92 -33.78 20.11
CA LEU A 647 -24.67 -34.41 20.57
C LEU A 647 -24.16 -33.75 21.86
N GLN A 648 -24.43 -32.46 22.04
CA GLN A 648 -24.11 -31.71 23.25
C GLN A 648 -24.87 -32.24 24.49
N CYS A 649 -26.19 -32.47 24.36
CA CYS A 649 -26.99 -33.07 25.42
C CYS A 649 -26.52 -34.49 25.76
N SER A 650 -26.05 -35.27 24.77
CA SER A 650 -25.58 -36.63 24.98
C SER A 650 -24.29 -36.69 25.81
N PHE A 651 -23.35 -35.76 25.61
CA PHE A 651 -22.14 -35.63 26.44
C PHE A 651 -22.48 -35.17 27.86
N SER A 652 -23.42 -34.23 28.02
CA SER A 652 -23.93 -33.82 29.32
C SER A 652 -24.67 -34.96 30.04
N VAL A 653 -25.26 -35.92 29.33
CA VAL A 653 -25.88 -37.11 29.95
C VAL A 653 -24.83 -38.16 30.32
N PHE A 654 -23.78 -38.36 29.51
CA PHE A 654 -22.72 -39.32 29.84
C PHE A 654 -21.84 -38.89 31.02
N GLY A 655 -21.63 -37.59 31.23
CA GLY A 655 -20.94 -37.06 32.42
C GLY A 655 -21.81 -37.09 33.70
N PHE A 656 -23.11 -37.32 33.57
CA PHE A 656 -24.06 -37.28 34.67
C PHE A 656 -24.86 -38.58 34.72
N GLY A 657 -24.39 -39.52 35.54
CA GLY A 657 -25.15 -40.71 35.91
C GLY A 657 -26.54 -40.32 36.45
N GLN A 658 -27.57 -40.74 35.73
CA GLN A 658 -28.99 -40.81 36.07
C GLN A 658 -29.47 -39.96 37.26
N ARG A 659 -30.20 -38.88 36.97
CA ARG A 659 -31.53 -38.56 37.55
C ARG A 659 -32.07 -37.27 36.93
N GLY A 660 -33.34 -37.29 36.55
CA GLY A 660 -34.01 -36.17 35.89
C GLY A 660 -33.98 -34.90 36.73
N LYS A 661 -33.40 -33.84 36.17
CA LYS A 661 -33.55 -32.44 36.59
C LYS A 661 -33.59 -31.56 35.33
N THR A 662 -34.43 -30.53 35.37
CA THR A 662 -34.64 -29.56 34.29
C THR A 662 -33.40 -28.68 34.14
N ILE A 663 -32.90 -28.52 32.91
CA ILE A 663 -31.73 -27.68 32.59
C ILE A 663 -32.25 -26.35 32.08
N LEU A 664 -31.93 -25.25 32.78
CA LEU A 664 -32.12 -23.90 32.24
C LEU A 664 -30.86 -23.52 31.46
N ILE A 665 -30.95 -23.47 30.13
CA ILE A 665 -29.89 -22.93 29.27
C ILE A 665 -30.27 -21.48 29.01
N VAL A 666 -29.53 -20.53 29.60
CA VAL A 666 -29.69 -19.11 29.29
C VAL A 666 -28.76 -18.79 28.12
N PRO A 667 -29.28 -18.45 26.92
CA PRO A 667 -28.45 -17.90 25.86
C PRO A 667 -28.10 -16.47 26.25
N ILE A 668 -26.83 -16.23 26.59
CA ILE A 668 -26.32 -14.86 26.65
C ILE A 668 -26.12 -14.43 25.19
N GLY A 669 -27.01 -13.54 24.72
CA GLY A 669 -26.91 -12.92 23.41
C GLY A 669 -25.66 -12.04 23.30
N HIS A 670 -25.17 -11.96 22.06
CA HIS A 670 -24.11 -11.07 21.61
C HIS A 670 -24.41 -9.58 21.87
#